data_AF-A0A7W5H262-F1
#
_entry.id   AF-A0A7W5H262-F1
#
_cell.length_a   1.000
_cell.length_b   1.000
_cell.length_c   1.000
_cell.angle_alpha   90.00
_cell.angle_beta   90.00
_cell.angle_gamma   90.00
#
_symmetry.space_group_name_H-M   'P 1'
#
loop_
_entity.id
_entity.type
_entity.pdbx_description
1 polymer ?
#
loop_
_entity_poly.entity_id
_entity_poly.type
_entity_poly.pdbx_seq_one_letter_code
_entity_poly.pdbx_strand_id
1 'polypeptide(L)'
;MKQHLLFFFVAIFSLSTTLLDAQVTTNPPIVIQQSGSAVTVIFNDSTVSSLSGTAGPIYAHTGVITPGSTNSDDWKYVLTPWPNGSNSSLANTTANTLTAVAGSKYKWQLSISPDINTYYGIPADTIVKQLAFVFRTADGSAQTSNIYVPVFQPGLNLQIASPTNNALVPLNTATTITANASNGTNSCNMYLYTGTTSTANIASGTPIAQGTNINTLTTSYTYSTAGNYYIIAKVVSNSVTMYDTTYVCVPKPQVVAARPSGLKEGVTVNSDGSVTFCFSLGYDGTVVQGNTQVFLLGDFNNFKLDNNYMMNRQAESSTYGVPVYFYWLTVKGLNDTTEYAYQYYVTGLKGPGASAVRVGDPYCQKILDPNNDQYINQTYTIYPNLRKYPSSLTSGILSCFRIDSTNYRYQWQDPTFKAPPQSQLTIYEMLFRDFTTQGSVQAAIQKLDYLKSLGVNAVELMPIMEFDGNNSWGYNPNFYFAPDKAYGPENEYKLFIDECHKRGMAVILDVVFNHTWGLSPYCMVYWDAANNRPAPTNPYYNALAPHPYSVGNDIKHTYAPVKAWLSRALQFWLENYHVDGFRFDLSKGFTQTVSVGSPMATSSTTIQCSDYDQSRVNNIETYINAVKTVNPKAYCILEHFCVDQEEDTLAAHGAMLWRNVSGSFDQAAMGYSSGSDFSPLASASQSGGTVTLPTNRVSYAESHDEYRMGYKAITWGVTDVQDTTNVMKQLAVCGAFVFLGPGPRMMWEFGELGADYNSKDASGNNITSPVPAMWNYLNIPARKTLHDTYAKILNFRDEYPTLFSNPVAWNWQVSTSDWSSGRRIYLTNDTITAIILGNFTGTGSITAYPAFGKTGTWYDLITGQSLNVTDPNMSLTLPEFGLRVYTDQPVNLPINTAVTSTTVDKVHIYPNPTSDELFVTGNNAKSIEIMNLSGMEVLNQPFESNSISLSSLPSGMYIGRIHFDDGTVQVVKVSKK
;
A
#
# COMPACT_ATOMS: atom_id res chain seq x y z
N MET A 1 -60.77 21.75 8.44
CA MET A 1 -59.59 21.63 9.32
C MET A 1 -59.18 20.15 9.38
N LYS A 2 -58.32 19.71 8.45
CA LYS A 2 -57.49 18.49 8.53
C LYS A 2 -56.71 18.33 7.21
N GLN A 3 -55.40 18.10 7.38
CA GLN A 3 -54.47 17.35 6.53
C GLN A 3 -54.13 17.86 5.12
N HIS A 4 -52.93 18.46 5.01
CA HIS A 4 -52.06 18.29 3.84
C HIS A 4 -50.64 17.98 4.32
N LEU A 5 -50.26 16.69 4.27
CA LEU A 5 -48.88 16.24 4.35
C LEU A 5 -48.20 16.56 3.00
N LEU A 6 -47.14 17.37 3.02
CA LEU A 6 -46.20 17.50 1.91
C LEU A 6 -45.19 16.34 1.99
N PHE A 7 -45.19 15.44 1.02
CA PHE A 7 -44.11 14.49 0.81
C PHE A 7 -42.94 15.20 0.10
N PHE A 8 -41.86 15.44 0.83
CA PHE A 8 -40.54 15.77 0.26
C PHE A 8 -39.90 14.45 -0.21
N PHE A 9 -39.82 14.22 -1.52
CA PHE A 9 -38.94 13.19 -2.07
C PHE A 9 -37.64 13.87 -2.51
N VAL A 10 -36.55 13.51 -1.84
CA VAL A 10 -35.18 13.85 -2.21
C VAL A 10 -34.72 12.78 -3.22
N ALA A 11 -34.69 13.14 -4.50
CA ALA A 11 -34.02 12.34 -5.53
C ALA A 11 -32.61 12.92 -5.73
N ILE A 12 -31.62 12.40 -5.02
CA ILE A 12 -30.20 12.68 -5.28
C ILE A 12 -29.68 11.55 -6.18
N PHE A 13 -29.70 11.80 -7.49
CA PHE A 13 -28.85 11.13 -8.46
C PHE A 13 -28.55 12.14 -9.57
N SER A 14 -27.39 12.77 -9.52
CA SER A 14 -26.93 13.69 -10.56
C SER A 14 -25.44 13.46 -10.85
N LEU A 15 -25.15 12.53 -11.75
CA LEU A 15 -24.02 12.69 -12.68
C LEU A 15 -24.62 13.17 -14.01
N SER A 16 -24.30 14.39 -14.42
CA SER A 16 -24.62 14.89 -15.76
C SER A 16 -23.38 15.54 -16.36
N THR A 17 -23.10 15.20 -17.62
CA THR A 17 -21.98 15.69 -18.42
C THR A 17 -22.43 16.87 -19.30
N THR A 18 -21.51 17.77 -19.57
CA THR A 18 -21.72 19.05 -20.27
C THR A 18 -22.11 18.91 -21.75
N LEU A 19 -23.02 19.76 -22.23
CA LEU A 19 -23.51 19.80 -23.63
C LEU A 19 -22.51 20.28 -24.69
N LEU A 20 -21.25 20.56 -24.35
CA LEU A 20 -20.22 20.93 -25.33
C LEU A 20 -19.05 19.95 -25.46
N ASP A 21 -18.93 18.92 -24.61
CA ASP A 21 -17.87 17.89 -24.71
C ASP A 21 -18.22 16.54 -24.03
N ALA A 22 -19.50 16.23 -23.80
CA ALA A 22 -19.88 14.92 -23.25
C ALA A 22 -19.57 13.79 -24.24
N GLN A 23 -18.90 12.73 -23.75
CA GLN A 23 -18.62 11.50 -24.49
C GLN A 23 -19.90 10.88 -25.08
N VAL A 24 -21.03 10.97 -24.36
CA VAL A 24 -22.37 10.57 -24.81
C VAL A 24 -23.40 11.64 -24.48
N THR A 25 -24.31 11.91 -25.41
CA THR A 25 -25.52 12.73 -25.22
C THR A 25 -26.75 11.98 -25.75
N THR A 26 -27.95 12.39 -25.33
CA THR A 26 -29.20 11.79 -25.82
C THR A 26 -30.18 12.82 -26.34
N ASN A 27 -31.05 12.39 -27.25
CA ASN A 27 -32.23 13.11 -27.68
C ASN A 27 -33.46 12.18 -27.54
N PRO A 28 -34.43 12.49 -26.66
CA PRO A 28 -34.48 13.66 -25.78
C PRO A 28 -33.35 13.68 -24.71
N PRO A 29 -32.96 14.88 -24.19
CA PRO A 29 -31.91 15.00 -23.18
C PRO A 29 -32.23 14.33 -21.84
N ILE A 30 -33.51 14.25 -21.48
CA ILE A 30 -34.00 13.42 -20.38
C ILE A 30 -34.68 12.20 -21.00
N VAL A 31 -34.06 11.04 -20.78
CA VAL A 31 -34.56 9.76 -21.28
C VAL A 31 -35.67 9.26 -20.35
N ILE A 32 -36.84 8.97 -20.90
CA ILE A 32 -37.98 8.43 -20.15
C ILE A 32 -38.33 7.02 -20.64
N GLN A 33 -38.68 6.14 -19.69
CA GLN A 33 -39.16 4.79 -19.99
C GLN A 33 -40.65 4.82 -20.34
N GLN A 34 -41.01 5.32 -21.52
CA GLN A 34 -42.40 5.46 -21.97
C GLN A 34 -42.59 4.86 -23.36
N SER A 35 -43.72 4.18 -23.60
CA SER A 35 -44.03 3.60 -24.91
C SER A 35 -44.08 4.66 -26.01
N GLY A 36 -43.50 4.34 -27.17
CA GLY A 36 -43.37 5.26 -28.31
C GLY A 36 -42.37 6.41 -28.11
N SER A 37 -41.62 6.43 -27.00
CA SER A 37 -40.57 7.43 -26.75
C SER A 37 -39.22 6.92 -27.24
N ALA A 38 -38.93 7.14 -28.52
CA ALA A 38 -37.64 6.79 -29.11
C ALA A 38 -36.50 7.65 -28.53
N VAL A 39 -35.32 7.05 -28.40
CA VAL A 39 -34.12 7.71 -27.89
C VAL A 39 -33.01 7.61 -28.92
N THR A 40 -32.45 8.75 -29.32
CA THR A 40 -31.21 8.79 -30.09
C THR A 40 -30.05 9.01 -29.14
N VAL A 41 -29.11 8.08 -29.09
CA VAL A 41 -27.86 8.18 -28.32
C VAL A 41 -26.78 8.67 -29.28
N ILE A 42 -26.08 9.74 -28.93
CA ILE A 42 -25.00 10.32 -29.74
C ILE A 42 -23.68 10.15 -28.97
N PHE A 43 -22.75 9.41 -29.54
CA PHE A 43 -21.39 9.17 -29.04
C PHE A 43 -20.38 10.05 -29.78
N ASN A 44 -19.49 10.73 -29.04
CA ASN A 44 -18.40 11.54 -29.59
C ASN A 44 -17.05 10.80 -29.45
N ASP A 45 -16.56 10.22 -30.53
CA ASP A 45 -15.36 9.38 -30.52
C ASP A 45 -14.06 10.17 -30.30
N SER A 46 -14.06 11.50 -30.53
CA SER A 46 -12.88 12.35 -30.29
C SER A 46 -12.46 12.40 -28.83
N THR A 47 -13.35 12.00 -27.92
CA THR A 47 -13.11 11.93 -26.47
C THR A 47 -12.41 10.64 -26.06
N VAL A 48 -12.18 9.71 -26.99
CA VAL A 48 -11.62 8.38 -26.73
C VAL A 48 -10.49 8.12 -27.71
N SER A 49 -9.24 8.24 -27.24
CA SER A 49 -8.05 8.13 -28.09
C SER A 49 -7.98 6.82 -28.89
N SER A 50 -8.45 5.71 -28.31
CA SER A 50 -8.49 4.39 -28.97
C SER A 50 -9.54 4.27 -30.07
N LEU A 51 -10.57 5.11 -30.07
CA LEU A 51 -11.67 5.10 -31.05
C LEU A 51 -11.69 6.33 -31.97
N SER A 52 -10.89 7.34 -31.67
CA SER A 52 -10.87 8.61 -32.40
C SER A 52 -10.41 8.41 -33.85
N GLY A 53 -11.30 8.67 -34.81
CA GLY A 53 -10.97 8.63 -36.24
C GLY A 53 -10.86 7.21 -36.82
N THR A 54 -11.47 6.22 -36.17
CA THR A 54 -11.49 4.84 -36.64
C THR A 54 -12.20 4.74 -37.99
N ALA A 55 -11.60 4.05 -38.97
CA ALA A 55 -12.13 3.93 -40.35
C ALA A 55 -13.26 2.88 -40.53
N GLY A 56 -13.80 2.33 -39.44
CA GLY A 56 -14.77 1.23 -39.45
C GLY A 56 -16.04 1.51 -38.63
N PRO A 57 -17.08 0.67 -38.76
CA PRO A 57 -18.32 0.82 -37.99
C PRO A 57 -18.07 0.70 -36.49
N ILE A 58 -18.67 1.60 -35.71
CA ILE A 58 -18.67 1.55 -34.25
C ILE A 58 -19.92 0.78 -33.81
N TYR A 59 -19.77 -0.09 -32.82
CA TYR A 59 -20.85 -0.87 -32.22
C TYR A 59 -21.03 -0.50 -30.75
N ALA A 60 -22.26 -0.59 -30.26
CA ALA A 60 -22.57 -0.52 -28.84
C ALA A 60 -22.74 -1.94 -28.26
N HIS A 61 -21.93 -2.31 -27.28
CA HIS A 61 -22.36 -3.33 -26.33
C HIS A 61 -23.27 -2.62 -25.31
N THR A 62 -24.55 -3.00 -25.27
CA THR A 62 -25.55 -2.22 -24.54
C THR A 62 -26.57 -3.08 -23.81
N GLY A 63 -26.97 -2.62 -22.62
CA GLY A 63 -27.97 -3.23 -21.76
C GLY A 63 -28.58 -2.21 -20.80
N VAL A 64 -29.24 -2.68 -19.74
CA VAL A 64 -29.89 -1.81 -18.75
C VAL A 64 -29.53 -2.19 -17.31
N ILE A 65 -29.50 -1.19 -16.44
CA ILE A 65 -29.48 -1.37 -14.99
C ILE A 65 -30.91 -1.31 -14.47
N THR A 66 -31.30 -2.31 -13.67
CA THR A 66 -32.63 -2.40 -13.06
C THR A 66 -32.50 -2.48 -11.53
N PRO A 67 -33.61 -2.37 -10.76
CA PRO A 67 -33.57 -2.68 -9.33
C PRO A 67 -33.06 -4.09 -8.98
N GLY A 68 -33.09 -5.03 -9.93
CA GLY A 68 -32.56 -6.39 -9.75
C GLY A 68 -31.07 -6.55 -10.11
N SER A 69 -30.37 -5.49 -10.53
CA SER A 69 -28.92 -5.50 -10.72
C SER A 69 -28.21 -5.46 -9.36
N THR A 70 -27.25 -6.35 -9.16
CA THR A 70 -26.49 -6.48 -7.89
C THR A 70 -25.41 -5.42 -7.72
N ASN A 71 -24.88 -4.88 -8.82
CA ASN A 71 -23.92 -3.78 -8.88
C ASN A 71 -24.02 -3.06 -10.24
N SER A 72 -23.14 -2.10 -10.51
CA SER A 72 -23.14 -1.34 -11.77
C SER A 72 -22.77 -2.16 -13.01
N ASP A 73 -22.09 -3.28 -12.86
CA ASP A 73 -21.63 -4.13 -13.97
C ASP A 73 -22.59 -5.29 -14.26
N ASP A 74 -23.58 -5.51 -13.39
CA ASP A 74 -24.65 -6.50 -13.58
C ASP A 74 -25.75 -5.97 -14.52
N TRP A 75 -25.40 -5.88 -15.81
CA TRP A 75 -26.29 -5.38 -16.86
C TRP A 75 -27.33 -6.43 -17.21
N LYS A 76 -28.61 -6.05 -17.18
CA LYS A 76 -29.74 -6.87 -17.60
C LYS A 76 -30.11 -6.56 -19.05
N TYR A 77 -30.79 -7.50 -19.70
CA TYR A 77 -31.30 -7.34 -21.07
C TYR A 77 -30.22 -6.84 -22.06
N VAL A 78 -29.01 -7.40 -21.95
CA VAL A 78 -27.89 -7.07 -22.85
C VAL A 78 -28.26 -7.50 -24.27
N LEU A 79 -28.22 -6.55 -25.20
CA LEU A 79 -28.79 -6.71 -26.54
C LEU A 79 -28.04 -7.74 -27.39
N THR A 80 -26.71 -7.77 -27.27
CA THR A 80 -25.82 -8.67 -28.03
C THR A 80 -24.70 -9.20 -27.13
N PRO A 81 -24.23 -10.44 -27.30
CA PRO A 81 -23.07 -10.95 -26.56
C PRO A 81 -21.81 -10.12 -26.84
N TRP A 82 -20.82 -10.25 -25.96
CA TRP A 82 -19.49 -9.67 -26.20
C TRP A 82 -18.80 -10.37 -27.39
N PRO A 83 -18.12 -9.63 -28.29
CA PRO A 83 -17.40 -10.24 -29.40
C PRO A 83 -16.27 -11.15 -28.90
N ASN A 84 -16.22 -12.36 -29.43
CA ASN A 84 -15.08 -13.27 -29.37
C ASN A 84 -14.80 -13.74 -30.81
N GLY A 85 -13.60 -14.26 -31.07
CA GLY A 85 -13.15 -14.59 -32.43
C GLY A 85 -14.06 -15.54 -33.23
N SER A 86 -15.07 -16.15 -32.62
CA SER A 86 -16.03 -17.05 -33.26
C SER A 86 -17.48 -16.55 -33.31
N ASN A 87 -17.85 -15.44 -32.66
CA ASN A 87 -19.24 -14.98 -32.54
C ASN A 87 -19.52 -13.59 -33.14
N SER A 88 -18.61 -13.02 -33.93
CA SER A 88 -18.71 -11.63 -34.42
C SER A 88 -20.03 -11.31 -35.12
N SER A 89 -20.67 -12.25 -35.82
CA SER A 89 -21.99 -12.05 -36.46
C SER A 89 -23.16 -11.94 -35.46
N LEU A 90 -23.01 -12.48 -34.24
CA LEU A 90 -23.96 -12.35 -33.14
C LEU A 90 -23.71 -11.09 -32.31
N ALA A 91 -22.43 -10.71 -32.15
CA ALA A 91 -22.02 -9.53 -31.40
C ALA A 91 -22.22 -8.21 -32.18
N ASN A 92 -22.16 -8.27 -33.51
CA ASN A 92 -22.22 -7.11 -34.41
C ASN A 92 -23.45 -7.21 -35.31
N THR A 93 -24.53 -6.55 -34.90
CA THR A 93 -25.82 -6.58 -35.58
C THR A 93 -26.23 -5.18 -36.03
N THR A 94 -27.20 -5.09 -36.95
CA THR A 94 -27.78 -3.79 -37.32
C THR A 94 -28.39 -3.07 -36.12
N ALA A 95 -28.89 -3.81 -35.13
CA ALA A 95 -29.54 -3.22 -33.96
C ALA A 95 -28.57 -2.41 -33.10
N ASN A 96 -27.29 -2.80 -33.01
CA ASN A 96 -26.27 -2.14 -32.19
C ASN A 96 -25.16 -1.44 -32.99
N THR A 97 -25.30 -1.34 -34.31
CA THR A 97 -24.37 -0.58 -35.16
C THR A 97 -24.71 0.91 -35.08
N LEU A 98 -23.70 1.75 -34.84
CA LEU A 98 -23.87 3.20 -34.89
C LEU A 98 -23.72 3.72 -36.32
N THR A 99 -24.44 4.79 -36.62
CA THR A 99 -24.35 5.52 -37.89
C THR A 99 -23.66 6.86 -37.68
N ALA A 100 -22.88 7.33 -38.66
CA ALA A 100 -22.23 8.63 -38.56
C ALA A 100 -23.28 9.76 -38.57
N VAL A 101 -23.11 10.76 -37.69
CA VAL A 101 -23.95 11.96 -37.66
C VAL A 101 -23.53 12.87 -38.81
N ALA A 102 -24.48 13.21 -39.70
CA ALA A 102 -24.22 14.04 -40.88
C ALA A 102 -23.55 15.37 -40.50
N GLY A 103 -22.48 15.74 -41.21
CA GLY A 103 -21.72 16.97 -40.99
C GLY A 103 -20.79 16.95 -39.76
N SER A 104 -20.70 15.83 -39.04
CA SER A 104 -19.74 15.64 -37.95
C SER A 104 -18.67 14.63 -38.34
N LYS A 105 -17.41 14.94 -38.03
CA LYS A 105 -16.29 14.01 -38.22
C LYS A 105 -16.22 12.93 -37.14
N TYR A 106 -16.71 13.23 -35.94
CA TYR A 106 -16.43 12.48 -34.72
C TYR A 106 -17.68 11.97 -33.99
N LYS A 107 -18.88 12.25 -34.52
CA LYS A 107 -20.14 11.92 -33.85
C LYS A 107 -20.83 10.75 -34.54
N TRP A 108 -21.25 9.81 -33.72
CA TRP A 108 -21.92 8.58 -34.09
C TRP A 108 -23.25 8.49 -33.36
N GLN A 109 -24.27 7.90 -33.96
CA GLN A 109 -25.60 7.80 -33.36
C GLN A 109 -26.16 6.38 -33.39
N LEU A 110 -26.79 6.00 -32.28
CA LEU A 110 -27.59 4.79 -32.13
C LEU A 110 -29.05 5.19 -31.88
N SER A 111 -29.98 4.56 -32.62
CA SER A 111 -31.42 4.79 -32.43
C SER A 111 -32.04 3.64 -31.64
N ILE A 112 -32.55 3.95 -30.47
CA ILE A 112 -33.35 3.06 -29.61
C ILE A 112 -34.82 3.36 -29.92
N SER A 113 -35.46 2.52 -30.72
CA SER A 113 -36.78 2.75 -31.29
C SER A 113 -37.59 1.44 -31.37
N PRO A 114 -38.93 1.48 -31.23
CA PRO A 114 -39.79 2.65 -30.96
C PRO A 114 -39.71 3.18 -29.52
N ASP A 115 -39.22 2.38 -28.57
CA ASP A 115 -38.98 2.75 -27.17
C ASP A 115 -37.97 1.79 -26.53
N ILE A 116 -37.52 2.11 -25.31
CA ILE A 116 -36.53 1.32 -24.54
C ILE A 116 -37.03 -0.12 -24.35
N ASN A 117 -38.28 -0.30 -23.96
CA ASN A 117 -38.79 -1.63 -23.63
C ASN A 117 -38.81 -2.54 -24.86
N THR A 118 -39.30 -2.04 -25.99
CA THR A 118 -39.37 -2.80 -27.24
C THR A 118 -37.97 -3.11 -27.78
N TYR A 119 -37.05 -2.12 -27.74
CA TYR A 119 -35.70 -2.29 -28.28
C TYR A 119 -34.87 -3.34 -27.53
N TYR A 120 -34.98 -3.39 -26.20
CA TYR A 120 -34.25 -4.37 -25.36
C TYR A 120 -35.07 -5.63 -25.02
N GLY A 121 -36.33 -5.73 -25.47
CA GLY A 121 -37.23 -6.85 -25.12
C GLY A 121 -37.58 -6.91 -23.62
N ILE A 122 -37.72 -5.75 -22.97
CA ILE A 122 -37.94 -5.63 -21.53
C ILE A 122 -39.46 -5.75 -21.23
N PRO A 123 -39.87 -6.60 -20.26
CA PRO A 123 -41.25 -6.65 -19.77
C PRO A 123 -41.79 -5.29 -19.32
N ALA A 124 -43.09 -5.04 -19.50
CA ALA A 124 -43.71 -3.73 -19.27
C ALA A 124 -43.60 -3.23 -17.82
N ASP A 125 -43.46 -4.12 -16.85
CA ASP A 125 -43.38 -3.86 -15.41
C ASP A 125 -41.94 -3.70 -14.88
N THR A 126 -40.93 -3.97 -15.70
CA THR A 126 -39.53 -3.82 -15.29
C THR A 126 -39.12 -2.35 -15.32
N ILE A 127 -38.73 -1.81 -14.17
CA ILE A 127 -38.16 -0.46 -14.04
C ILE A 127 -36.71 -0.45 -14.56
N VAL A 128 -36.42 0.43 -15.51
CA VAL A 128 -35.06 0.73 -15.96
C VAL A 128 -34.55 1.97 -15.21
N LYS A 129 -33.39 1.84 -14.55
CA LYS A 129 -32.71 2.95 -13.88
C LYS A 129 -31.73 3.67 -14.81
N GLN A 130 -31.00 2.90 -15.62
CA GLN A 130 -29.98 3.43 -16.53
C GLN A 130 -29.89 2.56 -17.79
N LEU A 131 -29.58 3.18 -18.91
CA LEU A 131 -29.01 2.51 -20.08
C LEU A 131 -27.50 2.40 -19.86
N ALA A 132 -26.89 1.28 -20.20
CA ALA A 132 -25.47 1.04 -20.03
C ALA A 132 -24.81 0.71 -21.38
N PHE A 133 -23.69 1.36 -21.69
CA PHE A 133 -23.01 1.27 -22.98
C PHE A 133 -21.50 1.04 -22.82
N VAL A 134 -20.95 0.21 -23.70
CA VAL A 134 -19.55 0.28 -24.13
C VAL A 134 -19.56 0.46 -25.65
N PHE A 135 -18.94 1.52 -26.15
CA PHE A 135 -18.75 1.70 -27.60
C PHE A 135 -17.42 1.08 -28.00
N ARG A 136 -17.39 0.35 -29.10
CA ARG A 136 -16.24 -0.46 -29.51
C ARG A 136 -16.12 -0.65 -31.02
N THR A 137 -14.94 -1.07 -31.45
CA THR A 137 -14.72 -1.66 -32.77
C THR A 137 -15.41 -3.03 -32.89
N ALA A 138 -15.53 -3.53 -34.13
CA ALA A 138 -16.20 -4.80 -34.43
C ALA A 138 -15.61 -6.01 -33.65
N ASP A 139 -14.30 -6.03 -33.44
CA ASP A 139 -13.55 -7.07 -32.73
C ASP A 139 -13.41 -6.82 -31.23
N GLY A 140 -13.80 -5.64 -30.74
CA GLY A 140 -13.65 -5.23 -29.34
C GLY A 140 -12.23 -4.85 -28.93
N SER A 141 -11.29 -4.70 -29.88
CA SER A 141 -9.88 -4.35 -29.56
C SER A 141 -9.70 -2.91 -29.09
N ALA A 142 -10.57 -1.99 -29.53
CA ALA A 142 -10.67 -0.63 -29.02
C ALA A 142 -12.07 -0.36 -28.48
N GLN A 143 -12.14 0.26 -27.30
CA GLN A 143 -13.41 0.46 -26.60
C GLN A 143 -13.38 1.65 -25.61
N THR A 144 -14.58 2.04 -25.18
CA THR A 144 -14.78 2.92 -24.02
C THR A 144 -14.79 2.14 -22.70
N SER A 145 -14.66 2.86 -21.58
CA SER A 145 -15.17 2.38 -20.29
C SER A 145 -16.71 2.31 -20.29
N ASN A 146 -17.29 1.75 -19.23
CA ASN A 146 -18.73 1.69 -19.04
C ASN A 146 -19.34 3.11 -18.96
N ILE A 147 -20.34 3.39 -19.79
CA ILE A 147 -21.05 4.67 -19.83
C ILE A 147 -22.51 4.43 -19.46
N TYR A 148 -23.03 5.22 -18.51
CA TYR A 148 -24.40 5.09 -18.02
C TYR A 148 -25.23 6.33 -18.33
N VAL A 149 -26.43 6.13 -18.88
CA VAL A 149 -27.42 7.20 -19.14
C VAL A 149 -28.63 6.97 -18.22
N PRO A 150 -28.94 7.89 -17.30
CA PRO A 150 -30.11 7.77 -16.43
C PRO A 150 -31.43 7.68 -17.22
N VAL A 151 -32.32 6.81 -16.76
CA VAL A 151 -33.67 6.64 -17.31
C VAL A 151 -34.68 6.99 -16.23
N PHE A 152 -35.58 7.89 -16.57
CA PHE A 152 -36.62 8.38 -15.68
C PHE A 152 -37.95 7.69 -15.98
N GLN A 153 -38.80 7.61 -14.97
CA GLN A 153 -40.15 7.07 -15.14
C GLN A 153 -41.03 8.06 -15.92
N PRO A 154 -42.10 7.58 -16.61
CA PRO A 154 -43.04 8.44 -17.31
C PRO A 154 -43.56 9.58 -16.43
N GLY A 155 -43.60 10.80 -16.98
CA GLY A 155 -44.08 11.99 -16.28
C GLY A 155 -43.20 13.21 -16.48
N LEU A 156 -43.47 14.26 -15.68
CA LEU A 156 -42.68 15.48 -15.66
C LEU A 156 -41.36 15.21 -14.93
N ASN A 157 -40.22 15.35 -15.62
CA ASN A 157 -38.89 15.29 -15.02
C ASN A 157 -38.12 16.59 -15.31
N LEU A 158 -37.17 16.95 -14.46
CA LEU A 158 -36.35 18.17 -14.59
C LEU A 158 -34.92 17.87 -14.14
N GLN A 159 -33.94 18.35 -14.91
CA GLN A 159 -32.53 18.24 -14.58
C GLN A 159 -31.75 19.46 -15.07
N ILE A 160 -30.90 20.03 -14.23
CA ILE A 160 -29.88 20.99 -14.61
C ILE A 160 -28.72 20.22 -15.24
N ALA A 161 -28.49 20.43 -16.53
CA ALA A 161 -27.43 19.77 -17.28
C ALA A 161 -26.07 20.48 -17.18
N SER A 162 -26.09 21.80 -17.01
CA SER A 162 -24.89 22.63 -16.86
C SER A 162 -25.19 23.88 -16.03
N PRO A 163 -24.25 24.34 -15.18
CA PRO A 163 -23.02 23.66 -14.77
C PRO A 163 -23.29 22.45 -13.88
N THR A 164 -22.31 21.56 -13.75
CA THR A 164 -22.40 20.42 -12.83
C THR A 164 -22.41 20.89 -11.37
N ASN A 165 -22.99 20.06 -10.50
CA ASN A 165 -23.01 20.36 -9.07
C ASN A 165 -21.60 20.45 -8.51
N ASN A 166 -21.39 21.44 -7.63
CA ASN A 166 -20.12 21.73 -7.00
C ASN A 166 -19.01 22.17 -7.99
N ALA A 167 -19.37 22.86 -9.08
CA ALA A 167 -18.40 23.38 -10.05
C ALA A 167 -17.85 24.76 -9.66
N LEU A 168 -16.63 25.07 -10.14
CA LEU A 168 -16.11 26.44 -10.17
C LEU A 168 -16.63 27.17 -11.39
N VAL A 169 -17.10 28.41 -11.19
CA VAL A 169 -17.55 29.31 -12.25
C VAL A 169 -16.65 30.54 -12.27
N PRO A 170 -15.96 30.86 -13.38
CA PRO A 170 -15.04 32.00 -13.39
C PRO A 170 -15.78 33.33 -13.22
N LEU A 171 -15.21 34.21 -12.39
CA LEU A 171 -15.71 35.56 -12.18
C LEU A 171 -15.64 36.36 -13.49
N ASN A 172 -16.65 37.20 -13.74
CA ASN A 172 -16.74 38.07 -14.92
C ASN A 172 -16.67 37.32 -16.27
N THR A 173 -16.96 36.02 -16.28
CA THR A 173 -16.97 35.20 -17.50
C THR A 173 -18.37 34.64 -17.73
N ALA A 174 -18.82 34.75 -18.97
CA ALA A 174 -20.10 34.21 -19.41
C ALA A 174 -20.11 32.68 -19.23
N THR A 175 -21.08 32.18 -18.44
CA THR A 175 -21.23 30.76 -18.13
C THR A 175 -22.55 30.25 -18.65
N THR A 176 -22.52 29.13 -19.38
CA THR A 176 -23.71 28.48 -19.90
C THR A 176 -24.44 27.72 -18.81
N ILE A 177 -25.69 28.09 -18.59
CA ILE A 177 -26.62 27.39 -17.70
C ILE A 177 -27.70 26.75 -18.55
N THR A 178 -27.86 25.44 -18.42
CA THR A 178 -28.85 24.66 -19.17
C THR A 178 -29.64 23.75 -18.22
N ALA A 179 -30.95 23.76 -18.36
CA ALA A 179 -31.84 22.78 -17.76
C ALA A 179 -32.72 22.12 -18.82
N ASN A 180 -32.97 20.83 -18.63
CA ASN A 180 -33.81 20.00 -19.49
C ASN A 180 -35.02 19.52 -18.70
N ALA A 181 -36.17 19.45 -19.35
CA ALA A 181 -37.39 18.85 -18.81
C ALA A 181 -37.91 17.78 -19.77
N SER A 182 -38.47 16.70 -19.23
CA SER A 182 -39.29 15.77 -20.03
C SER A 182 -40.73 15.85 -19.59
N ASN A 183 -41.65 15.68 -20.55
CA ASN A 183 -43.07 15.58 -20.28
C ASN A 183 -43.73 14.89 -21.47
N GLY A 184 -44.16 13.64 -21.28
CA GLY A 184 -44.46 12.64 -22.30
C GLY A 184 -45.46 12.98 -23.42
N THR A 185 -45.95 14.22 -23.57
CA THR A 185 -46.69 14.79 -24.73
C THR A 185 -47.02 16.29 -24.62
N ASN A 186 -46.71 16.99 -23.51
CA ASN A 186 -47.27 18.31 -23.20
C ASN A 186 -46.24 19.45 -23.15
N SER A 187 -46.72 20.68 -23.35
CA SER A 187 -45.95 21.91 -23.20
C SER A 187 -45.41 22.13 -21.78
N CYS A 188 -44.14 22.52 -21.69
CA CYS A 188 -43.47 22.86 -20.42
C CYS A 188 -43.09 24.35 -20.39
N ASN A 189 -43.33 25.01 -19.26
CA ASN A 189 -42.84 26.35 -18.99
C ASN A 189 -41.65 26.25 -18.05
N MET A 190 -40.47 26.70 -18.49
CA MET A 190 -39.23 26.56 -17.76
C MET A 190 -38.69 27.92 -17.32
N TYR A 191 -38.05 27.94 -16.15
CA TYR A 191 -37.45 29.12 -15.55
C TYR A 191 -36.10 28.74 -14.94
N LEU A 192 -35.11 29.61 -15.09
CA LEU A 192 -33.81 29.51 -14.44
C LEU A 192 -33.62 30.68 -13.49
N TYR A 193 -33.06 30.40 -12.33
CA TYR A 193 -32.71 31.37 -11.32
C TYR A 193 -31.30 31.14 -10.79
N THR A 194 -30.69 32.17 -10.21
CA THR A 194 -29.43 32.05 -9.45
C THR A 194 -29.43 32.99 -8.25
N GLY A 195 -28.75 32.60 -7.16
CA GLY A 195 -28.56 33.44 -5.97
C GLY A 195 -27.85 32.70 -4.83
N THR A 196 -27.67 33.35 -3.68
CA THR A 196 -26.79 32.84 -2.60
C THR A 196 -27.47 31.91 -1.60
N THR A 197 -28.75 31.57 -1.79
CA THR A 197 -29.52 30.69 -0.90
C THR A 197 -30.16 29.55 -1.68
N SER A 198 -30.40 28.39 -1.07
CA SER A 198 -30.94 27.22 -1.78
C SER A 198 -32.47 27.15 -1.83
N THR A 199 -33.19 28.21 -1.46
CA THR A 199 -34.62 28.12 -1.13
C THR A 199 -35.53 28.67 -2.23
N ALA A 200 -36.81 28.27 -2.15
CA ALA A 200 -37.93 28.75 -2.97
C ALA A 200 -38.03 30.29 -3.05
N ASN A 201 -37.42 31.03 -2.12
CA ASN A 201 -37.35 32.49 -2.17
C ASN A 201 -36.65 33.00 -3.43
N ILE A 202 -35.63 32.31 -3.96
CA ILE A 202 -35.02 32.71 -5.24
C ILE A 202 -36.01 32.49 -6.39
N ALA A 203 -36.72 31.37 -6.39
CA ALA A 203 -37.75 31.06 -7.39
C ALA A 203 -39.00 31.98 -7.31
N SER A 204 -39.05 32.87 -6.31
CA SER A 204 -40.05 33.95 -6.20
C SER A 204 -39.58 35.30 -6.77
N GLY A 205 -38.29 35.43 -7.10
CA GLY A 205 -37.72 36.62 -7.76
C GLY A 205 -37.84 36.59 -9.29
N THR A 206 -37.18 37.53 -9.97
CA THR A 206 -37.12 37.57 -11.44
C THR A 206 -36.18 36.47 -11.97
N PRO A 207 -36.62 35.59 -12.88
CA PRO A 207 -35.76 34.56 -13.47
C PRO A 207 -34.66 35.19 -14.34
N ILE A 208 -33.48 34.58 -14.36
CA ILE A 208 -32.40 34.95 -15.27
C ILE A 208 -32.67 34.49 -16.71
N ALA A 209 -33.55 33.52 -16.88
CA ALA A 209 -34.10 33.11 -18.17
C ALA A 209 -35.44 32.39 -17.96
N GLN A 210 -36.34 32.50 -18.94
CA GLN A 210 -37.61 31.80 -18.96
C GLN A 210 -38.02 31.45 -20.38
N GLY A 211 -38.81 30.40 -20.54
CA GLY A 211 -39.39 30.05 -21.84
C GLY A 211 -40.67 29.23 -21.70
N THR A 212 -41.53 29.35 -22.71
CA THR A 212 -42.87 28.75 -22.76
C THR A 212 -42.90 27.68 -23.84
N ASN A 213 -43.54 26.54 -23.57
CA ASN A 213 -43.62 25.40 -24.49
C ASN A 213 -42.25 24.86 -24.93
N ILE A 214 -41.29 24.77 -24.00
CA ILE A 214 -39.93 24.29 -24.25
C ILE A 214 -39.56 23.13 -23.32
N ASN A 215 -38.69 22.25 -23.78
CA ASN A 215 -38.13 21.12 -23.00
C ASN A 215 -36.65 21.30 -22.65
N THR A 216 -36.02 22.36 -23.16
CA THR A 216 -34.63 22.72 -22.90
C THR A 216 -34.56 24.24 -22.78
N LEU A 217 -34.03 24.75 -21.66
CA LEU A 217 -33.79 26.17 -21.45
C LEU A 217 -32.30 26.39 -21.22
N THR A 218 -31.66 27.13 -22.13
CA THR A 218 -30.25 27.50 -22.05
C THR A 218 -30.12 29.01 -21.98
N THR A 219 -29.28 29.50 -21.07
CA THR A 219 -28.92 30.92 -20.97
C THR A 219 -27.43 31.08 -20.68
N SER A 220 -26.90 32.26 -21.00
CA SER A 220 -25.56 32.68 -20.63
C SER A 220 -25.65 33.69 -19.48
N TYR A 221 -24.97 33.43 -18.38
CA TYR A 221 -24.97 34.28 -17.20
C TYR A 221 -23.55 34.61 -16.74
N THR A 222 -23.31 35.88 -16.41
CA THR A 222 -22.01 36.37 -15.93
C THR A 222 -22.14 36.81 -14.48
N TYR A 223 -21.41 36.15 -13.58
CA TYR A 223 -21.31 36.56 -12.18
C TYR A 223 -20.33 37.73 -12.05
N SER A 224 -20.78 38.88 -11.55
CA SER A 224 -19.95 40.08 -11.34
C SER A 224 -19.31 40.14 -9.95
N THR A 225 -19.74 39.27 -9.04
CA THR A 225 -19.26 39.21 -7.65
C THR A 225 -18.86 37.78 -7.32
N ALA A 226 -17.74 37.62 -6.61
CA ALA A 226 -17.34 36.32 -6.09
C ALA A 226 -18.29 35.89 -4.97
N GLY A 227 -18.62 34.61 -4.93
CA GLY A 227 -19.60 34.11 -3.99
C GLY A 227 -19.95 32.64 -4.21
N ASN A 228 -20.73 32.11 -3.28
CA ASN A 228 -21.27 30.77 -3.35
C ASN A 228 -22.72 30.89 -3.81
N TYR A 229 -23.09 30.23 -4.90
CA TYR A 229 -24.38 30.41 -5.57
C TYR A 229 -25.10 29.07 -5.77
N TYR A 230 -26.42 29.13 -5.75
CA TYR A 230 -27.33 28.07 -6.15
C TYR A 230 -27.99 28.48 -7.46
N ILE A 231 -28.00 27.58 -8.43
CA ILE A 231 -28.79 27.69 -9.65
C ILE A 231 -30.01 26.79 -9.47
N ILE A 232 -31.19 27.36 -9.70
CA ILE A 232 -32.46 26.65 -9.54
C ILE A 232 -33.16 26.63 -10.89
N ALA A 233 -33.48 25.42 -11.37
CA ALA A 233 -34.39 25.24 -12.47
C ALA A 233 -35.79 24.99 -11.91
N LYS A 234 -36.80 25.55 -12.57
CA LYS A 234 -38.21 25.31 -12.29
C LYS A 234 -38.90 24.96 -13.59
N VAL A 235 -39.74 23.93 -13.56
CA VAL A 235 -40.64 23.61 -14.68
C VAL A 235 -42.08 23.54 -14.18
N VAL A 236 -43.00 24.08 -14.97
CA VAL A 236 -44.44 24.02 -14.74
C VAL A 236 -45.10 23.38 -15.96
N SER A 237 -45.89 22.34 -15.73
CA SER A 237 -46.77 21.76 -16.75
C SER A 237 -48.03 21.16 -16.11
N ASN A 238 -49.21 21.42 -16.69
CA ASN A 238 -50.51 20.94 -16.20
C ASN A 238 -50.73 21.14 -14.69
N SER A 239 -50.33 22.30 -14.15
CA SER A 239 -50.37 22.64 -12.72
C SER A 239 -49.42 21.85 -11.81
N VAL A 240 -48.60 20.95 -12.37
CA VAL A 240 -47.48 20.32 -11.67
C VAL A 240 -46.27 21.23 -11.77
N THR A 241 -45.61 21.48 -10.63
CA THR A 241 -44.36 22.25 -10.56
C THR A 241 -43.26 21.36 -10.03
N MET A 242 -42.12 21.34 -10.71
CA MET A 242 -40.90 20.68 -10.23
C MET A 242 -39.74 21.66 -10.17
N TYR A 243 -38.78 21.34 -9.30
CA TYR A 243 -37.56 22.10 -9.12
C TYR A 243 -36.36 21.15 -9.18
N ASP A 244 -35.25 21.66 -9.71
CA ASP A 244 -33.93 21.07 -9.55
C ASP A 244 -32.96 22.16 -9.11
N THR A 245 -31.91 21.80 -8.38
CA THR A 245 -30.97 22.76 -7.79
C THR A 245 -29.54 22.23 -7.90
N THR A 246 -28.64 23.08 -8.41
CA THR A 246 -27.20 22.81 -8.44
C THR A 246 -26.45 23.92 -7.71
N TYR A 247 -25.35 23.57 -7.06
CA TYR A 247 -24.49 24.51 -6.35
C TYR A 247 -23.23 24.82 -7.17
N VAL A 248 -22.81 26.09 -7.18
CA VAL A 248 -21.56 26.52 -7.81
C VAL A 248 -20.81 27.53 -6.94
N CYS A 249 -19.49 27.55 -7.09
CA CYS A 249 -18.63 28.53 -6.44
C CYS A 249 -18.00 29.45 -7.48
N VAL A 250 -18.22 30.75 -7.33
CA VAL A 250 -17.49 31.79 -8.05
C VAL A 250 -16.33 32.20 -7.14
N PRO A 251 -15.09 31.76 -7.42
CA PRO A 251 -13.99 31.88 -6.47
C PRO A 251 -13.59 33.35 -6.25
N LYS A 252 -13.30 33.70 -5.00
CA LYS A 252 -12.64 34.95 -4.63
C LYS A 252 -11.21 34.96 -5.20
N PRO A 253 -10.59 36.13 -5.42
CA PRO A 253 -9.15 36.21 -5.64
C PRO A 253 -8.38 35.53 -4.51
N GLN A 254 -7.27 34.86 -4.84
CA GLN A 254 -6.43 34.18 -3.85
C GLN A 254 -6.08 35.10 -2.69
N VAL A 255 -6.48 34.72 -1.48
CA VAL A 255 -6.20 35.52 -0.27
C VAL A 255 -4.74 35.33 0.11
N VAL A 256 -4.03 36.44 0.31
CA VAL A 256 -2.65 36.45 0.81
C VAL A 256 -2.68 36.84 2.28
N ALA A 257 -2.20 35.96 3.15
CA ALA A 257 -2.12 36.23 4.59
C ALA A 257 -0.93 35.51 5.22
N ALA A 258 -0.36 36.13 6.26
CA ALA A 258 0.76 35.56 6.99
C ALA A 258 0.38 34.23 7.65
N ARG A 259 1.20 33.21 7.42
CA ARG A 259 1.16 31.89 8.05
C ARG A 259 1.38 32.06 9.56
N PRO A 260 0.56 31.40 10.40
CA PRO A 260 0.80 31.37 11.84
C PRO A 260 2.24 30.95 12.17
N SER A 261 2.85 31.63 13.13
CA SER A 261 4.24 31.37 13.53
C SER A 261 4.41 29.91 13.98
N GLY A 262 5.41 29.23 13.44
CA GLY A 262 5.72 27.83 13.80
C GLY A 262 4.82 26.77 13.18
N LEU A 263 3.78 27.15 12.40
CA LEU A 263 2.91 26.18 11.72
C LEU A 263 3.71 25.38 10.68
N LYS A 264 3.71 24.06 10.79
CA LYS A 264 4.32 23.15 9.81
C LYS A 264 3.25 22.61 8.85
N GLU A 265 3.68 22.05 7.72
CA GLU A 265 2.78 21.32 6.81
C GLU A 265 2.06 20.16 7.50
N GLY A 266 0.90 19.78 6.95
CA GLY A 266 -0.02 18.82 7.52
C GLY A 266 -1.07 19.47 8.42
N VAL A 267 -1.57 18.67 9.37
CA VAL A 267 -2.65 19.06 10.28
C VAL A 267 -2.08 19.39 11.66
N THR A 268 -2.48 20.54 12.22
CA THR A 268 -2.16 20.96 13.58
C THR A 268 -3.45 21.13 14.37
N VAL A 269 -3.60 20.39 15.47
CA VAL A 269 -4.69 20.58 16.43
C VAL A 269 -4.29 21.66 17.42
N ASN A 270 -5.06 22.75 17.48
CA ASN A 270 -4.80 23.88 18.37
C ASN A 270 -5.37 23.64 19.77
N SER A 271 -4.87 24.37 20.76
CA SER A 271 -5.30 24.26 22.15
C SER A 271 -6.77 24.61 22.40
N ASP A 272 -7.41 25.36 21.48
CA ASP A 272 -8.83 25.71 21.54
C ASP A 272 -9.74 24.70 20.82
N GLY A 273 -9.19 23.56 20.38
CA GLY A 273 -9.92 22.52 19.64
C GLY A 273 -10.16 22.84 18.16
N SER A 274 -9.71 24.02 17.68
CA SER A 274 -9.67 24.29 16.25
C SER A 274 -8.52 23.54 15.58
N VAL A 275 -8.60 23.37 14.26
CA VAL A 275 -7.61 22.62 13.49
C VAL A 275 -7.09 23.48 12.36
N THR A 276 -5.78 23.65 12.29
CA THR A 276 -5.10 24.38 11.22
C THR A 276 -4.48 23.39 10.23
N PHE A 277 -4.88 23.52 8.96
CA PHE A 277 -4.36 22.75 7.84
C PHE A 277 -3.29 23.57 7.12
N CYS A 278 -2.19 22.95 6.71
CA CYS A 278 -1.11 23.61 5.97
C CYS A 278 -0.59 22.72 4.85
N PHE A 279 -0.67 23.19 3.60
CA PHE A 279 -0.17 22.51 2.42
C PHE A 279 0.85 23.40 1.70
N SER A 280 2.01 22.87 1.34
CA SER A 280 3.04 23.62 0.62
C SER A 280 3.10 23.20 -0.85
N LEU A 281 3.41 24.16 -1.74
CA LEU A 281 3.68 23.90 -3.16
C LEU A 281 4.92 24.70 -3.58
N GLY A 282 5.90 24.02 -4.16
CA GLY A 282 7.10 24.65 -4.71
C GLY A 282 6.77 25.59 -5.87
N TYR A 283 7.21 26.84 -5.79
CA TYR A 283 6.99 27.76 -6.89
C TYR A 283 7.98 27.47 -8.02
N ASP A 284 7.48 27.02 -9.17
CA ASP A 284 8.26 26.74 -10.37
C ASP A 284 8.03 27.79 -11.48
N GLY A 285 7.04 28.67 -11.31
CA GLY A 285 6.72 29.73 -12.27
C GLY A 285 6.03 29.23 -13.55
N THR A 286 5.87 27.92 -13.74
CA THR A 286 5.22 27.34 -14.92
C THR A 286 3.90 26.67 -14.56
N VAL A 287 3.91 25.65 -13.69
CA VAL A 287 2.71 24.94 -13.28
C VAL A 287 2.02 25.64 -12.12
N VAL A 288 2.76 25.90 -11.04
CA VAL A 288 2.30 26.64 -9.87
C VAL A 288 2.75 28.10 -9.98
N GLN A 289 1.77 28.99 -9.99
CA GLN A 289 1.96 30.43 -10.23
C GLN A 289 1.16 31.29 -9.27
N GLY A 290 1.26 32.63 -9.42
CA GLY A 290 0.52 33.59 -8.59
C GLY A 290 -1.01 33.44 -8.63
N ASN A 291 -1.57 32.75 -9.62
CA ASN A 291 -3.01 32.48 -9.74
C ASN A 291 -3.43 31.10 -9.20
N THR A 292 -2.50 30.28 -8.71
CA THR A 292 -2.81 28.97 -8.15
C THR A 292 -3.58 29.14 -6.83
N GLN A 293 -4.74 28.49 -6.75
CA GLN A 293 -5.64 28.52 -5.60
C GLN A 293 -5.78 27.13 -5.01
N VAL A 294 -5.96 27.06 -3.70
CA VAL A 294 -6.21 25.82 -2.98
C VAL A 294 -7.47 25.97 -2.14
N PHE A 295 -8.41 25.05 -2.31
CA PHE A 295 -9.58 24.90 -1.46
C PHE A 295 -9.39 23.69 -0.54
N LEU A 296 -9.72 23.86 0.73
CA LEU A 296 -9.82 22.77 1.68
C LEU A 296 -11.23 22.17 1.61
N LEU A 297 -11.32 20.87 1.36
CA LEU A 297 -12.59 20.15 1.27
C LEU A 297 -12.61 19.05 2.31
N GLY A 298 -13.71 18.89 3.04
CA GLY A 298 -13.83 17.84 4.04
C GLY A 298 -15.25 17.68 4.56
N ASP A 299 -15.43 16.78 5.53
CA ASP A 299 -16.77 16.55 6.09
C ASP A 299 -17.38 17.85 6.66
N PHE A 300 -16.56 18.73 7.24
CA PHE A 300 -16.98 20.01 7.83
C PHE A 300 -17.58 21.00 6.81
N ASN A 301 -17.42 20.77 5.51
CA ASN A 301 -18.09 21.54 4.46
C ASN A 301 -18.80 20.66 3.42
N ASN A 302 -19.03 19.38 3.72
CA ASN A 302 -19.59 18.39 2.80
C ASN A 302 -18.85 18.35 1.45
N PHE A 303 -17.52 18.51 1.48
CA PHE A 303 -16.64 18.54 0.30
C PHE A 303 -17.04 19.59 -0.76
N LYS A 304 -17.74 20.65 -0.35
CA LYS A 304 -18.15 21.74 -1.25
C LYS A 304 -16.99 22.70 -1.53
N LEU A 305 -16.84 23.07 -2.79
CA LEU A 305 -16.03 24.22 -3.17
C LEU A 305 -16.71 25.47 -2.60
N ASP A 306 -16.11 26.04 -1.56
CA ASP A 306 -16.72 27.13 -0.79
C ASP A 306 -15.65 28.19 -0.52
N ASN A 307 -15.97 29.44 -0.83
CA ASN A 307 -15.10 30.60 -0.61
C ASN A 307 -14.71 30.84 0.87
N ASN A 308 -15.38 30.23 1.84
CA ASN A 308 -14.99 30.24 3.25
C ASN A 308 -13.89 29.21 3.54
N TYR A 309 -13.69 28.26 2.64
CA TYR A 309 -12.69 27.20 2.73
C TYR A 309 -11.60 27.31 1.65
N MET A 310 -11.53 28.44 0.94
CA MET A 310 -10.35 28.79 0.16
C MET A 310 -9.20 29.13 1.12
N MET A 311 -8.07 28.44 0.99
CA MET A 311 -6.94 28.58 1.90
C MET A 311 -6.22 29.91 1.67
N ASN A 312 -5.70 30.51 2.74
CA ASN A 312 -4.80 31.66 2.66
C ASN A 312 -3.46 31.23 2.08
N ARG A 313 -2.79 32.07 1.29
CA ARG A 313 -1.45 31.81 0.76
C ARG A 313 -0.42 32.75 1.37
N GLN A 314 0.72 32.21 1.78
CA GLN A 314 1.95 32.97 1.98
C GLN A 314 3.02 32.50 0.99
N ALA A 315 3.64 33.45 0.30
CA ALA A 315 4.86 33.22 -0.46
C ALA A 315 6.06 33.56 0.41
N GLU A 316 6.98 32.64 0.59
CA GLU A 316 8.23 32.89 1.30
C GLU A 316 9.34 31.93 0.85
N SER A 317 10.59 32.32 1.12
CA SER A 317 11.76 31.47 0.91
C SER A 317 12.53 31.19 2.20
N SER A 318 12.22 31.88 3.30
CA SER A 318 12.94 31.79 4.58
C SER A 318 12.93 30.38 5.19
N THR A 319 11.84 29.62 5.05
CA THR A 319 11.69 28.29 5.65
C THR A 319 12.64 27.26 5.03
N TYR A 320 12.85 27.29 3.71
CA TYR A 320 13.61 26.27 2.98
C TYR A 320 14.78 26.81 2.13
N GLY A 321 15.03 28.13 2.16
CA GLY A 321 16.00 28.80 1.28
C GLY A 321 15.57 28.91 -0.19
N VAL A 322 14.38 28.42 -0.55
CA VAL A 322 13.84 28.40 -1.92
C VAL A 322 12.38 28.88 -1.94
N PRO A 323 11.89 29.49 -3.04
CA PRO A 323 10.51 29.95 -3.12
C PRO A 323 9.48 28.82 -2.96
N VAL A 324 8.59 28.97 -1.97
CA VAL A 324 7.47 28.06 -1.70
C VAL A 324 6.21 28.86 -1.42
N TYR A 325 5.07 28.34 -1.87
CA TYR A 325 3.74 28.80 -1.45
C TYR A 325 3.20 27.89 -0.35
N PHE A 326 2.96 28.46 0.82
CA PHE A 326 2.24 27.80 1.90
C PHE A 326 0.77 28.21 1.87
N TYR A 327 -0.10 27.23 1.73
CA TYR A 327 -1.55 27.38 1.81
C TYR A 327 -2.02 26.92 3.19
N TRP A 328 -2.75 27.76 3.91
CA TRP A 328 -3.20 27.44 5.27
C TRP A 328 -4.63 27.91 5.54
N LEU A 329 -5.34 27.17 6.40
CA LEU A 329 -6.68 27.54 6.87
C LEU A 329 -6.95 26.92 8.25
N THR A 330 -7.61 27.67 9.13
CA THR A 330 -8.06 27.16 10.45
C THR A 330 -9.56 26.91 10.43
N VAL A 331 -9.96 25.68 10.75
CA VAL A 331 -11.36 25.26 10.87
C VAL A 331 -11.72 25.14 12.34
N LYS A 332 -12.88 25.70 12.72
CA LYS A 332 -13.38 25.74 14.10
C LYS A 332 -14.66 24.92 14.24
N GLY A 333 -15.04 24.60 15.48
CA GLY A 333 -16.30 23.93 15.79
C GLY A 333 -16.34 22.46 15.38
N LEU A 334 -15.19 21.81 15.34
CA LEU A 334 -15.06 20.37 15.07
C LEU A 334 -15.28 19.58 16.36
N ASN A 335 -15.85 18.38 16.23
CA ASN A 335 -16.10 17.46 17.33
C ASN A 335 -14.85 16.61 17.59
N ASP A 336 -14.44 16.52 18.85
CA ASP A 336 -13.19 15.89 19.25
C ASP A 336 -13.16 14.36 19.14
N THR A 337 -14.33 13.71 19.20
CA THR A 337 -14.51 12.25 19.05
C THR A 337 -14.68 11.78 17.60
N THR A 338 -14.78 12.71 16.65
CA THR A 338 -15.07 12.39 15.25
C THR A 338 -13.77 12.22 14.45
N GLU A 339 -13.67 11.11 13.70
CA GLU A 339 -12.69 11.02 12.61
C GLU A 339 -13.20 11.84 11.44
N TYR A 340 -12.37 12.74 10.93
CA TYR A 340 -12.68 13.60 9.79
C TYR A 340 -11.89 13.17 8.56
N ALA A 341 -12.53 13.23 7.39
CA ALA A 341 -11.90 13.09 6.09
C ALA A 341 -11.82 14.45 5.38
N TYR A 342 -10.71 14.71 4.69
CA TYR A 342 -10.45 15.94 3.96
C TYR A 342 -9.51 15.72 2.77
N GLN A 343 -9.45 16.68 1.86
CA GLN A 343 -8.49 16.74 0.76
C GLN A 343 -8.31 18.18 0.28
N TYR A 344 -7.30 18.41 -0.56
CA TYR A 344 -7.07 19.69 -1.21
C TYR A 344 -7.58 19.66 -2.65
N TYR A 345 -8.24 20.73 -3.07
CA TYR A 345 -8.56 21.00 -4.47
C TYR A 345 -7.69 22.14 -4.97
N VAL A 346 -6.73 21.80 -5.84
CA VAL A 346 -5.76 22.74 -6.41
C VAL A 346 -6.24 23.15 -7.79
N THR A 347 -6.36 24.45 -8.04
CA THR A 347 -6.83 25.01 -9.32
C THR A 347 -6.00 26.22 -9.73
N GLY A 348 -6.21 26.72 -10.95
CA GLY A 348 -5.40 27.79 -11.53
C GLY A 348 -4.00 27.34 -11.91
N LEU A 349 -3.79 26.03 -12.10
CA LEU A 349 -2.57 25.44 -12.63
C LEU A 349 -2.43 25.76 -14.12
N LYS A 350 -1.20 25.83 -14.62
CA LYS A 350 -0.89 26.09 -16.04
C LYS A 350 0.09 25.06 -16.60
N GLY A 351 0.18 25.01 -17.93
CA GLY A 351 1.07 24.09 -18.65
C GLY A 351 0.30 23.02 -19.41
N PRO A 352 0.99 22.21 -20.25
CA PRO A 352 0.37 21.14 -21.03
C PRO A 352 -0.36 20.15 -20.12
N GLY A 353 -1.66 19.97 -20.33
CA GLY A 353 -2.48 19.03 -19.54
C GLY A 353 -2.82 19.48 -18.12
N ALA A 354 -2.37 20.67 -17.67
CA ALA A 354 -2.64 21.16 -16.32
C ALA A 354 -4.13 21.43 -16.12
N SER A 355 -4.73 20.68 -15.21
CA SER A 355 -6.14 20.80 -14.83
C SER A 355 -6.25 20.88 -13.31
N ALA A 356 -7.39 21.36 -12.82
CA ALA A 356 -7.63 21.32 -11.39
C ALA A 356 -7.60 19.88 -10.87
N VAL A 357 -6.97 19.66 -9.72
CA VAL A 357 -6.70 18.32 -9.19
C VAL A 357 -7.13 18.21 -7.73
N ARG A 358 -7.60 17.02 -7.35
CA ARG A 358 -7.93 16.62 -5.97
C ARG A 358 -6.80 15.77 -5.44
N VAL A 359 -6.20 16.17 -4.34
CA VAL A 359 -5.08 15.45 -3.73
C VAL A 359 -5.26 15.33 -2.23
N GLY A 360 -4.79 14.21 -1.67
CA GLY A 360 -4.62 14.07 -0.23
C GLY A 360 -3.51 14.99 0.29
N ASP A 361 -3.33 14.98 1.61
CA ASP A 361 -2.24 15.65 2.30
C ASP A 361 -0.99 14.74 2.34
N PRO A 362 0.18 15.19 1.83
CA PRO A 362 1.44 14.45 1.91
C PRO A 362 1.89 14.04 3.31
N TYR A 363 1.33 14.68 4.35
CA TYR A 363 1.65 14.48 5.76
C TYR A 363 0.54 13.78 6.55
N CYS A 364 -0.49 13.24 5.88
CA CYS A 364 -1.55 12.51 6.55
C CYS A 364 -1.08 11.14 7.06
N GLN A 365 -1.66 10.70 8.17
CA GLN A 365 -1.33 9.42 8.81
C GLN A 365 -2.32 8.30 8.44
N LYS A 366 -3.31 8.61 7.62
CA LYS A 366 -4.31 7.68 7.11
C LYS A 366 -4.98 8.31 5.89
N ILE A 367 -5.23 7.48 4.88
CA ILE A 367 -6.05 7.86 3.73
C ILE A 367 -7.36 7.06 3.67
N LEU A 368 -8.30 7.51 2.83
CA LEU A 368 -9.35 6.68 2.26
C LEU A 368 -9.15 6.60 0.75
N ASP A 369 -9.04 5.38 0.25
CA ASP A 369 -8.94 5.07 -1.16
C ASP A 369 -10.29 4.55 -1.68
N PRO A 370 -10.97 5.29 -2.58
CA PRO A 370 -12.27 4.87 -3.10
C PRO A 370 -12.21 3.57 -3.93
N ASN A 371 -11.05 3.25 -4.49
CA ASN A 371 -10.87 2.12 -5.38
C ASN A 371 -10.49 0.87 -4.58
N ASN A 372 -9.60 1.02 -3.59
CA ASN A 372 -8.97 -0.12 -2.93
C ASN A 372 -9.57 -0.50 -1.56
N ASP A 373 -10.07 0.46 -0.77
CA ASP A 373 -10.47 0.18 0.62
C ASP A 373 -11.59 -0.87 0.78
N GLN A 374 -12.46 -0.98 -0.23
CA GLN A 374 -13.55 -1.96 -0.25
C GLN A 374 -13.07 -3.43 -0.28
N TYR A 375 -11.80 -3.68 -0.59
CA TYR A 375 -11.22 -5.02 -0.68
C TYR A 375 -10.51 -5.48 0.61
N ILE A 376 -10.23 -4.58 1.55
CA ILE A 376 -9.40 -4.87 2.74
C ILE A 376 -10.01 -5.93 3.65
N ASN A 377 -11.32 -5.88 3.87
CA ASN A 377 -12.01 -6.79 4.82
C ASN A 377 -12.75 -7.96 4.13
N GLN A 378 -12.40 -8.30 2.89
CA GLN A 378 -13.17 -9.28 2.11
C GLN A 378 -12.98 -10.72 2.58
N THR A 379 -11.74 -11.12 2.86
CA THR A 379 -11.42 -12.50 3.27
C THR A 379 -11.28 -12.61 4.78
N TYR A 380 -10.57 -11.67 5.41
CA TYR A 380 -10.38 -11.58 6.84
C TYR A 380 -10.79 -10.18 7.32
N THR A 381 -11.21 -10.06 8.57
CA THR A 381 -11.41 -8.72 9.17
C THR A 381 -10.04 -8.19 9.61
N ILE A 382 -9.37 -7.45 8.73
CA ILE A 382 -8.03 -6.88 8.95
C ILE A 382 -8.11 -5.48 9.56
N TYR A 383 -9.03 -4.65 9.08
CA TYR A 383 -9.23 -3.29 9.57
C TYR A 383 -10.69 -3.13 10.06
N PRO A 384 -10.99 -3.53 11.31
CA PRO A 384 -12.33 -3.38 11.87
C PRO A 384 -12.80 -1.92 11.82
N ASN A 385 -14.03 -1.70 11.36
CA ASN A 385 -14.64 -0.37 11.28
C ASN A 385 -13.87 0.63 10.40
N LEU A 386 -13.18 0.16 9.34
CA LEU A 386 -12.64 1.07 8.33
C LEU A 386 -13.74 1.99 7.80
N ARG A 387 -13.49 3.30 7.87
CA ARG A 387 -14.44 4.33 7.43
C ARG A 387 -14.70 4.16 5.94
N LYS A 388 -15.99 4.21 5.55
CA LYS A 388 -16.38 4.15 4.14
C LYS A 388 -16.08 5.46 3.43
N TYR A 389 -15.58 5.35 2.20
CA TYR A 389 -15.39 6.49 1.31
C TYR A 389 -16.75 7.14 0.92
N PRO A 390 -16.92 8.47 1.04
CA PRO A 390 -18.16 9.17 0.71
C PRO A 390 -18.29 9.45 -0.81
N SER A 391 -18.48 8.40 -1.61
CA SER A 391 -18.45 8.48 -3.09
C SER A 391 -19.54 9.36 -3.72
N SER A 392 -20.61 9.68 -2.98
CA SER A 392 -21.65 10.60 -3.43
C SER A 392 -21.28 12.08 -3.30
N LEU A 393 -20.23 12.42 -2.54
CA LEU A 393 -19.84 13.80 -2.24
C LEU A 393 -18.56 14.22 -2.94
N THR A 394 -17.65 13.28 -3.20
CA THR A 394 -16.30 13.59 -3.68
C THR A 394 -15.65 12.42 -4.42
N SER A 395 -14.51 12.71 -5.05
CA SER A 395 -13.60 11.76 -5.69
C SER A 395 -12.14 12.09 -5.29
N GLY A 396 -11.21 11.20 -5.64
CA GLY A 396 -9.79 11.30 -5.29
C GLY A 396 -9.44 10.68 -3.93
N ILE A 397 -8.18 10.72 -3.56
CA ILE A 397 -7.72 10.22 -2.25
C ILE A 397 -8.08 11.23 -1.15
N LEU A 398 -8.70 10.75 -0.08
CA LEU A 398 -8.97 11.57 1.12
C LEU A 398 -7.94 11.29 2.18
N SER A 399 -7.51 12.31 2.91
CA SER A 399 -6.74 12.21 4.15
C SER A 399 -7.66 12.20 5.35
N CYS A 400 -7.25 11.51 6.41
CA CYS A 400 -8.00 11.45 7.68
C CYS A 400 -7.23 12.10 8.83
N PHE A 401 -7.96 12.62 9.82
CA PHE A 401 -7.41 13.08 11.09
C PHE A 401 -8.43 12.97 12.25
N ARG A 402 -7.93 13.08 13.48
CA ARG A 402 -8.71 13.17 14.73
C ARG A 402 -8.15 14.27 15.62
N ILE A 403 -9.01 14.88 16.45
CA ILE A 403 -8.66 15.99 17.34
C ILE A 403 -8.24 15.46 18.71
N ASP A 404 -9.13 14.74 19.39
CA ASP A 404 -8.78 14.08 20.65
C ASP A 404 -8.13 12.73 20.35
N SER A 405 -6.81 12.72 20.39
CA SER A 405 -6.06 11.47 20.36
C SER A 405 -5.98 10.80 21.73
N THR A 406 -6.32 11.43 22.85
CA THR A 406 -6.03 10.86 24.19
C THR A 406 -6.71 9.51 24.43
N ASN A 407 -7.96 9.35 24.00
CA ASN A 407 -8.68 8.07 24.06
C ASN A 407 -8.20 7.03 23.03
N TYR A 408 -7.42 7.44 22.05
CA TYR A 408 -6.88 6.60 20.98
C TYR A 408 -5.34 6.47 21.02
N ARG A 409 -4.69 7.15 21.97
CA ARG A 409 -3.25 7.16 22.15
C ARG A 409 -2.83 5.78 22.62
N TYR A 410 -2.03 5.14 21.80
CA TYR A 410 -1.33 3.94 22.17
C TYR A 410 -0.49 4.18 23.44
N GLN A 411 -0.60 3.28 24.41
CA GLN A 411 0.13 3.34 25.68
C GLN A 411 1.30 2.36 25.63
N TRP A 412 2.47 2.87 25.24
CA TRP A 412 3.71 2.09 25.13
C TRP A 412 4.09 1.39 26.46
N GLN A 413 4.62 0.18 26.35
CA GLN A 413 5.09 -0.65 27.47
C GLN A 413 6.56 -1.07 27.30
N ASP A 414 7.32 -0.29 26.54
CA ASP A 414 8.73 -0.52 26.18
C ASP A 414 9.77 0.45 26.80
N PRO A 415 9.53 1.13 27.96
CA PRO A 415 10.37 2.25 28.39
C PRO A 415 11.82 1.88 28.73
N THR A 416 12.11 0.58 28.87
CA THR A 416 13.44 0.05 29.19
C THR A 416 14.11 -0.68 28.02
N PHE A 417 13.47 -0.72 26.85
CA PHE A 417 14.01 -1.42 25.69
C PHE A 417 15.36 -0.82 25.28
N LYS A 418 16.27 -1.71 24.88
CA LYS A 418 17.59 -1.36 24.36
C LYS A 418 17.82 -2.13 23.08
N ALA A 419 17.78 -1.44 21.96
CA ALA A 419 18.07 -2.02 20.66
C ALA A 419 19.50 -2.63 20.65
N PRO A 420 19.71 -3.80 20.00
CA PRO A 420 21.02 -4.43 19.91
C PRO A 420 22.08 -3.50 19.27
N PRO A 421 23.36 -3.59 19.63
CA PRO A 421 24.42 -2.89 18.90
C PRO A 421 24.42 -3.26 17.40
N GLN A 422 24.74 -2.30 16.52
CA GLN A 422 24.79 -2.49 15.06
C GLN A 422 25.54 -3.77 14.64
N SER A 423 26.70 -4.04 15.25
CA SER A 423 27.54 -5.19 14.94
C SER A 423 26.96 -6.55 15.38
N GLN A 424 25.91 -6.54 16.20
CA GLN A 424 25.30 -7.71 16.83
C GLN A 424 23.93 -8.06 16.25
N LEU A 425 23.48 -7.33 15.22
CA LEU A 425 22.18 -7.59 14.60
C LEU A 425 22.13 -8.95 13.92
N THR A 426 21.03 -9.65 14.17
CA THR A 426 20.54 -10.82 13.46
C THR A 426 19.12 -10.47 13.02
N ILE A 427 19.01 -10.06 11.76
CA ILE A 427 17.82 -9.46 11.15
C ILE A 427 16.99 -10.54 10.46
N TYR A 428 15.67 -10.49 10.66
CA TYR A 428 14.67 -11.26 9.93
C TYR A 428 13.88 -10.32 9.02
N GLU A 429 14.15 -10.37 7.72
CA GLU A 429 13.43 -9.61 6.69
C GLU A 429 12.06 -10.26 6.46
N MET A 430 10.98 -9.49 6.63
CA MET A 430 9.60 -10.02 6.71
C MET A 430 8.60 -9.17 5.94
N LEU A 431 7.66 -9.83 5.25
CA LEU A 431 6.50 -9.21 4.61
C LEU A 431 5.22 -9.65 5.31
N PHE A 432 4.45 -8.71 5.89
CA PHE A 432 3.21 -9.05 6.59
C PHE A 432 2.24 -9.91 5.77
N ARG A 433 2.11 -9.59 4.46
CA ARG A 433 1.24 -10.30 3.50
C ARG A 433 1.52 -11.80 3.43
N ASP A 434 2.79 -12.17 3.36
CA ASP A 434 3.23 -13.54 3.04
C ASP A 434 3.67 -14.30 4.30
N PHE A 435 3.92 -13.61 5.41
CA PHE A 435 4.33 -14.21 6.68
C PHE A 435 3.21 -15.02 7.36
N THR A 436 1.93 -14.69 7.16
CA THR A 436 0.80 -15.45 7.73
C THR A 436 -0.32 -15.60 6.72
N THR A 437 -1.17 -16.62 6.89
CA THR A 437 -2.32 -16.83 5.98
C THR A 437 -3.28 -15.63 5.94
N GLN A 438 -3.39 -14.88 7.04
CA GLN A 438 -4.23 -13.68 7.15
C GLN A 438 -3.58 -12.44 6.54
N GLY A 439 -2.24 -12.42 6.43
CA GLY A 439 -1.51 -11.30 5.86
C GLY A 439 -1.57 -10.00 6.68
N SER A 440 -1.78 -10.05 8.00
CA SER A 440 -2.03 -8.88 8.84
C SER A 440 -1.03 -8.70 9.98
N VAL A 441 -0.92 -7.46 10.49
CA VAL A 441 -0.08 -7.12 11.65
C VAL A 441 -0.47 -7.95 12.86
N GLN A 442 -1.77 -8.04 13.16
CA GLN A 442 -2.28 -8.81 14.28
C GLN A 442 -1.92 -10.31 14.21
N ALA A 443 -1.91 -10.89 13.01
CA ALA A 443 -1.52 -12.28 12.82
C ALA A 443 0.00 -12.47 13.00
N ALA A 444 0.81 -11.54 12.51
CA ALA A 444 2.27 -11.57 12.69
C ALA A 444 2.68 -11.44 14.17
N ILE A 445 1.95 -10.66 14.99
CA ILE A 445 2.18 -10.58 16.45
C ILE A 445 2.14 -11.97 17.10
N GLN A 446 1.24 -12.86 16.67
CA GLN A 446 1.14 -14.22 17.22
C GLN A 446 2.35 -15.11 16.92
N LYS A 447 3.27 -14.66 16.06
CA LYS A 447 4.47 -15.40 15.64
C LYS A 447 5.76 -14.81 16.20
N LEU A 448 5.69 -13.74 16.99
CA LEU A 448 6.90 -13.11 17.57
C LEU A 448 7.64 -14.01 18.56
N ASP A 449 6.93 -14.90 19.27
CA ASP A 449 7.57 -15.88 20.16
C ASP A 449 8.42 -16.88 19.36
N TYR A 450 7.98 -17.26 18.15
CA TYR A 450 8.75 -18.09 17.24
C TYR A 450 10.05 -17.38 16.82
N LEU A 451 9.96 -16.12 16.36
CA LEU A 451 11.15 -15.35 15.95
C LEU A 451 12.15 -15.18 17.10
N LYS A 452 11.67 -14.89 18.32
CA LYS A 452 12.57 -14.80 19.48
C LYS A 452 13.21 -16.16 19.80
N SER A 453 12.44 -17.26 19.76
CA SER A 453 12.98 -18.61 19.99
C SER A 453 14.00 -19.04 18.94
N LEU A 454 13.86 -18.55 17.71
CA LEU A 454 14.80 -18.77 16.62
C LEU A 454 16.16 -18.11 16.89
N GLY A 455 16.23 -17.07 17.74
CA GLY A 455 17.46 -16.33 18.03
C GLY A 455 17.61 -15.05 17.21
N VAL A 456 16.52 -14.54 16.64
CA VAL A 456 16.44 -13.23 15.97
C VAL A 456 16.41 -12.13 17.04
N ASN A 457 17.11 -11.02 16.77
CA ASN A 457 17.10 -9.83 17.63
C ASN A 457 16.71 -8.53 16.90
N ALA A 458 16.37 -8.61 15.61
CA ALA A 458 15.76 -7.52 14.87
C ALA A 458 14.85 -8.04 13.76
N VAL A 459 13.73 -7.36 13.52
CA VAL A 459 12.83 -7.60 12.39
C VAL A 459 12.96 -6.42 11.43
N GLU A 460 13.28 -6.70 10.17
CA GLU A 460 13.23 -5.71 9.08
C GLU A 460 11.92 -5.91 8.32
N LEU A 461 11.00 -4.96 8.49
CA LEU A 461 9.72 -4.97 7.77
C LEU A 461 9.94 -4.43 6.37
N MET A 462 9.59 -5.22 5.36
CA MET A 462 9.40 -4.73 3.98
C MET A 462 8.42 -3.54 4.00
N PRO A 463 8.43 -2.64 2.98
CA PRO A 463 7.79 -1.33 3.11
C PRO A 463 6.32 -1.37 3.55
N ILE A 464 6.03 -0.69 4.65
CA ILE A 464 4.68 -0.66 5.28
C ILE A 464 3.97 0.68 5.15
N MET A 465 4.58 1.64 4.47
CA MET A 465 3.95 2.94 4.23
C MET A 465 2.91 2.80 3.12
N GLU A 466 1.80 3.54 3.21
CA GLU A 466 0.67 3.42 2.29
C GLU A 466 1.11 3.47 0.82
N PHE A 467 0.82 2.38 0.11
CA PHE A 467 1.22 2.11 -1.26
C PHE A 467 0.01 2.00 -2.20
N ASP A 468 0.26 1.89 -3.50
CA ASP A 468 -0.84 1.75 -4.47
C ASP A 468 -1.38 0.30 -4.47
N GLY A 469 -2.70 0.16 -4.31
CA GLY A 469 -3.39 -1.11 -4.16
C GLY A 469 -3.28 -1.73 -2.76
N ASN A 470 -3.85 -2.93 -2.58
CA ASN A 470 -3.78 -3.67 -1.30
C ASN A 470 -2.88 -4.92 -1.37
N ASN A 471 -2.25 -5.17 -2.52
CA ASN A 471 -1.46 -6.36 -2.77
C ASN A 471 -0.15 -5.98 -3.47
N SER A 472 0.87 -5.71 -2.67
CA SER A 472 2.20 -5.32 -3.09
C SER A 472 3.23 -5.81 -2.08
N TRP A 473 4.50 -5.77 -2.46
CA TRP A 473 5.64 -5.79 -1.53
C TRP A 473 5.84 -4.44 -0.83
N GLY A 474 5.11 -3.40 -1.24
CA GLY A 474 5.13 -2.06 -0.66
C GLY A 474 6.07 -1.06 -1.33
N TYR A 475 6.87 -1.51 -2.31
CA TYR A 475 7.83 -0.66 -3.05
C TYR A 475 7.22 0.34 -4.04
N ASN A 476 5.96 0.70 -3.85
CA ASN A 476 5.22 1.66 -4.65
C ASN A 476 4.47 2.67 -3.75
N PRO A 477 5.17 3.36 -2.82
CA PRO A 477 4.53 4.21 -1.81
C PRO A 477 3.96 5.50 -2.42
N ASN A 478 2.95 6.05 -1.72
CA ASN A 478 2.35 7.35 -2.03
C ASN A 478 2.31 8.30 -0.82
N PHE A 479 2.15 7.77 0.41
CA PHE A 479 2.01 8.57 1.63
C PHE A 479 2.91 8.07 2.77
N TYR A 480 4.06 8.72 2.97
CA TYR A 480 5.11 8.26 3.88
C TYR A 480 4.80 8.36 5.39
N PHE A 481 3.69 8.99 5.78
CA PHE A 481 3.29 9.14 7.18
C PHE A 481 2.16 8.19 7.57
N ALA A 482 1.57 7.47 6.60
CA ALA A 482 0.47 6.55 6.83
C ALA A 482 0.98 5.11 6.78
N PRO A 483 0.74 4.27 7.80
CA PRO A 483 0.86 2.83 7.64
C PRO A 483 -0.22 2.31 6.69
N ASP A 484 0.12 1.29 5.91
CA ASP A 484 -0.80 0.72 4.93
C ASP A 484 -1.98 0.01 5.62
N LYS A 485 -3.21 0.34 5.18
CA LYS A 485 -4.43 -0.18 5.77
C LYS A 485 -4.68 -1.65 5.44
N ALA A 486 -4.03 -2.20 4.42
CA ALA A 486 -4.15 -3.59 4.02
C ALA A 486 -3.58 -4.56 5.07
N TYR A 487 -2.73 -4.10 5.99
CA TYR A 487 -2.22 -4.94 7.08
C TYR A 487 -2.87 -4.66 8.45
N GLY A 488 -3.52 -3.51 8.65
CA GLY A 488 -4.26 -3.20 9.88
C GLY A 488 -4.34 -1.71 10.24
N PRO A 489 -4.99 -1.36 11.37
CA PRO A 489 -5.03 0.00 11.93
C PRO A 489 -3.71 0.42 12.61
N GLU A 490 -3.50 1.74 12.75
CA GLU A 490 -2.28 2.34 13.31
C GLU A 490 -1.81 1.75 14.65
N ASN A 491 -2.74 1.39 15.54
CA ASN A 491 -2.42 0.91 16.88
C ASN A 491 -1.98 -0.56 16.88
N GLU A 492 -2.30 -1.33 15.84
CA GLU A 492 -1.76 -2.69 15.68
C GLU A 492 -0.28 -2.64 15.30
N TYR A 493 0.13 -1.71 14.44
CA TYR A 493 1.54 -1.50 14.14
C TYR A 493 2.34 -1.10 15.39
N LYS A 494 1.82 -0.15 16.18
CA LYS A 494 2.45 0.23 17.46
C LYS A 494 2.51 -0.95 18.43
N LEU A 495 1.46 -1.76 18.49
CA LEU A 495 1.44 -2.99 19.27
C LEU A 495 2.49 -4.00 18.80
N PHE A 496 2.66 -4.18 17.50
CA PHE A 496 3.69 -5.06 16.96
C PHE A 496 5.08 -4.64 17.41
N ILE A 497 5.39 -3.34 17.32
CA ILE A 497 6.68 -2.79 17.75
C ILE A 497 6.87 -2.96 19.26
N ASP A 498 5.85 -2.64 20.08
CA ASP A 498 5.89 -2.82 21.53
C ASP A 498 6.11 -4.29 21.93
N GLU A 499 5.46 -5.23 21.22
CA GLU A 499 5.63 -6.67 21.44
C GLU A 499 6.99 -7.20 20.98
N CYS A 500 7.59 -6.63 19.94
CA CYS A 500 8.98 -6.88 19.56
C CYS A 500 9.94 -6.39 20.65
N HIS A 501 9.74 -5.16 21.15
CA HIS A 501 10.58 -4.56 22.19
C HIS A 501 10.54 -5.36 23.50
N LYS A 502 9.35 -5.85 23.92
CA LYS A 502 9.20 -6.76 25.08
C LYS A 502 10.00 -8.05 24.94
N ARG A 503 10.28 -8.48 23.71
CA ARG A 503 11.08 -9.67 23.38
C ARG A 503 12.55 -9.35 23.11
N GLY A 504 12.96 -8.10 23.27
CA GLY A 504 14.33 -7.67 22.99
C GLY A 504 14.67 -7.61 21.51
N MET A 505 13.66 -7.50 20.63
CA MET A 505 13.84 -7.41 19.19
C MET A 505 13.64 -5.97 18.71
N ALA A 506 14.59 -5.45 17.94
CA ALA A 506 14.44 -4.16 17.27
C ALA A 506 13.52 -4.26 16.04
N VAL A 507 12.91 -3.15 15.64
CA VAL A 507 12.11 -3.05 14.40
C VAL A 507 12.73 -2.03 13.45
N ILE A 508 13.13 -2.50 12.27
CA ILE A 508 13.69 -1.70 11.18
C ILE A 508 12.63 -1.60 10.07
N LEU A 509 12.40 -0.40 9.52
CA LEU A 509 11.50 -0.23 8.39
C LEU A 509 12.29 -0.09 7.09
N ASP A 510 11.90 -0.85 6.07
CA ASP A 510 12.32 -0.57 4.71
C ASP A 510 11.58 0.69 4.17
N VAL A 511 12.32 1.63 3.61
CA VAL A 511 11.83 2.93 3.13
C VAL A 511 12.24 3.19 1.69
N VAL A 512 11.26 3.53 0.87
CA VAL A 512 11.44 3.77 -0.57
C VAL A 512 11.39 5.26 -0.85
N PHE A 513 12.57 5.88 -0.81
CA PHE A 513 12.73 7.32 -0.97
C PHE A 513 13.29 7.73 -2.33
N ASN A 514 13.68 6.77 -3.17
CA ASN A 514 14.17 7.05 -4.51
C ASN A 514 13.03 7.42 -5.49
N HIS A 515 11.80 6.96 -5.24
CA HIS A 515 10.64 7.30 -6.06
C HIS A 515 9.32 7.32 -5.25
N THR A 516 8.25 7.85 -5.87
CA THR A 516 6.86 7.58 -5.46
C THR A 516 6.05 7.03 -6.61
N TRP A 517 4.86 6.51 -6.31
CA TRP A 517 3.87 6.17 -7.32
C TRP A 517 3.01 7.37 -7.76
N GLY A 518 1.98 7.12 -8.57
CA GLY A 518 1.18 8.15 -9.24
C GLY A 518 0.17 8.90 -8.35
N LEU A 519 -0.14 8.40 -7.15
CA LEU A 519 -1.10 9.02 -6.23
C LEU A 519 -0.45 10.00 -5.25
N SER A 520 0.87 10.17 -5.30
CA SER A 520 1.57 11.18 -4.50
C SER A 520 1.04 12.58 -4.83
N PRO A 521 0.59 13.38 -3.83
CA PRO A 521 0.05 14.72 -4.07
C PRO A 521 1.02 15.66 -4.81
N TYR A 522 2.31 15.60 -4.47
CA TYR A 522 3.34 16.42 -5.12
C TYR A 522 3.61 16.00 -6.57
N CYS A 523 3.34 14.73 -6.91
CA CYS A 523 3.42 14.26 -8.28
C CYS A 523 2.19 14.72 -9.08
N MET A 524 0.98 14.52 -8.53
CA MET A 524 -0.29 14.84 -9.16
C MET A 524 -0.46 16.33 -9.50
N VAL A 525 -0.01 17.26 -8.63
CA VAL A 525 -0.13 18.70 -8.86
C VAL A 525 0.71 19.18 -10.04
N TYR A 526 1.83 18.51 -10.31
CA TYR A 526 2.78 18.87 -11.36
C TYR A 526 2.85 17.79 -12.45
N TRP A 527 1.72 17.13 -12.72
CA TRP A 527 1.67 16.07 -13.71
C TRP A 527 1.60 16.61 -15.14
N ASP A 528 2.48 16.13 -16.00
CA ASP A 528 2.42 16.35 -17.44
C ASP A 528 1.64 15.20 -18.08
N ALA A 529 0.32 15.39 -18.18
CA ALA A 529 -0.58 14.40 -18.74
C ALA A 529 -0.29 14.06 -20.21
N ALA A 530 0.35 14.97 -20.96
CA ALA A 530 0.67 14.73 -22.37
C ALA A 530 1.80 13.69 -22.54
N ASN A 531 2.71 13.62 -21.58
CA ASN A 531 3.84 12.68 -21.58
C ASN A 531 3.75 11.60 -20.51
N ASN A 532 2.66 11.58 -19.73
CA ASN A 532 2.41 10.64 -18.63
C ASN A 532 3.58 10.52 -17.64
N ARG A 533 4.06 11.68 -17.15
CA ARG A 533 5.20 11.79 -16.23
C ARG A 533 5.14 13.10 -15.43
N PRO A 534 5.97 13.28 -14.39
CA PRO A 534 6.13 14.59 -13.76
C PRO A 534 6.57 15.64 -14.79
N ALA A 535 6.05 16.86 -14.67
CA ALA A 535 6.44 17.95 -15.54
C ALA A 535 7.96 18.23 -15.43
N PRO A 536 8.65 18.63 -16.52
CA PRO A 536 10.08 18.99 -16.49
C PRO A 536 10.45 20.06 -15.47
N THR A 537 9.48 20.89 -15.08
CA THR A 537 9.60 21.97 -14.11
C THR A 537 9.14 21.59 -12.70
N ASN A 538 8.71 20.34 -12.48
CA ASN A 538 8.35 19.85 -11.16
C ASN A 538 9.55 20.02 -10.21
N PRO A 539 9.41 20.76 -9.10
CA PRO A 539 10.53 20.96 -8.18
C PRO A 539 10.79 19.74 -7.29
N TYR A 540 9.80 18.85 -7.10
CA TYR A 540 9.88 17.68 -6.23
C TYR A 540 10.38 16.42 -6.93
N TYR A 541 10.20 16.32 -8.25
CA TYR A 541 10.51 15.13 -9.04
C TYR A 541 11.30 15.47 -10.30
N ASN A 542 12.12 14.54 -10.75
CA ASN A 542 12.69 14.61 -12.09
C ASN A 542 11.68 14.07 -13.11
N ALA A 543 11.51 14.76 -14.24
CA ALA A 543 10.66 14.26 -15.32
C ALA A 543 11.21 12.98 -15.97
N LEU A 544 12.53 12.81 -15.95
CA LEU A 544 13.26 11.62 -16.36
C LEU A 544 14.32 11.36 -15.29
N ALA A 545 14.47 10.10 -14.88
CA ALA A 545 15.46 9.75 -13.86
C ALA A 545 16.90 9.98 -14.37
N PRO A 546 17.80 10.54 -13.55
CA PRO A 546 19.20 10.71 -13.90
C PRO A 546 20.01 9.40 -13.86
N HIS A 547 19.37 8.27 -13.54
CA HIS A 547 20.00 6.95 -13.41
C HIS A 547 19.15 5.85 -14.08
N PRO A 548 19.72 4.66 -14.39
CA PRO A 548 19.00 3.60 -15.10
C PRO A 548 18.00 2.80 -14.26
N TYR A 549 18.02 2.94 -12.94
CA TYR A 549 17.28 2.04 -12.02
C TYR A 549 15.89 2.52 -11.60
N SER A 550 15.33 3.56 -12.23
CA SER A 550 14.04 4.11 -11.81
C SER A 550 12.87 3.23 -12.25
N VAL A 551 12.00 2.89 -11.30
CA VAL A 551 10.77 2.09 -11.52
C VAL A 551 9.48 2.88 -11.30
N GLY A 552 9.56 4.08 -10.73
CA GLY A 552 8.43 4.99 -10.49
C GLY A 552 8.78 6.44 -10.84
N ASN A 553 8.14 7.40 -10.15
CA ASN A 553 8.43 8.83 -10.30
C ASN A 553 9.65 9.22 -9.46
N ASP A 554 10.77 9.49 -10.13
CA ASP A 554 12.08 9.79 -9.52
C ASP A 554 12.06 11.06 -8.66
N ILE A 555 12.41 10.92 -7.37
CA ILE A 555 12.42 12.04 -6.42
C ILE A 555 13.65 12.92 -6.62
N LYS A 556 13.43 14.23 -6.66
CA LYS A 556 14.49 15.24 -6.81
C LYS A 556 15.13 15.61 -5.47
N HIS A 557 16.07 14.79 -5.00
CA HIS A 557 16.69 14.95 -3.67
C HIS A 557 17.50 16.23 -3.46
N THR A 558 17.78 17.02 -4.51
CA THR A 558 18.44 18.33 -4.37
C THR A 558 17.50 19.44 -3.89
N TYR A 559 16.18 19.23 -3.94
CA TYR A 559 15.22 20.24 -3.52
C TYR A 559 15.03 20.25 -2.00
N ALA A 560 15.27 21.40 -1.35
CA ALA A 560 15.26 21.51 0.11
C ALA A 560 13.91 21.08 0.76
N PRO A 561 12.73 21.41 0.20
CA PRO A 561 11.46 20.87 0.68
C PRO A 561 11.33 19.35 0.60
N VAL A 562 11.93 18.68 -0.41
CA VAL A 562 11.98 17.20 -0.48
C VAL A 562 12.81 16.66 0.68
N LYS A 563 13.99 17.25 0.92
CA LYS A 563 14.85 16.85 2.06
C LYS A 563 14.10 16.99 3.39
N ALA A 564 13.37 18.08 3.59
CA ALA A 564 12.59 18.33 4.79
C ALA A 564 11.40 17.37 4.94
N TRP A 565 10.68 17.10 3.85
CA TRP A 565 9.53 16.18 3.83
C TRP A 565 9.95 14.76 4.22
N LEU A 566 10.97 14.21 3.56
CA LEU A 566 11.47 12.86 3.82
C LEU A 566 12.16 12.74 5.18
N SER A 567 12.93 13.75 5.59
CA SER A 567 13.52 13.79 6.93
C SER A 567 12.45 13.76 8.02
N ARG A 568 11.35 14.50 7.84
CA ARG A 568 10.24 14.52 8.79
C ARG A 568 9.48 13.18 8.80
N ALA A 569 9.40 12.47 7.68
CA ALA A 569 8.84 11.13 7.66
C ALA A 569 9.66 10.16 8.52
N LEU A 570 11.00 10.16 8.38
CA LEU A 570 11.89 9.36 9.22
C LEU A 570 11.73 9.69 10.70
N GLN A 571 11.72 10.98 11.05
CA GLN A 571 11.52 11.44 12.43
C GLN A 571 10.15 11.02 12.97
N PHE A 572 9.12 11.10 12.15
CA PHE A 572 7.77 10.70 12.53
C PHE A 572 7.69 9.23 12.96
N TRP A 573 8.29 8.30 12.20
CA TRP A 573 8.29 6.88 12.55
C TRP A 573 9.09 6.59 13.83
N LEU A 574 10.22 7.27 14.06
CA LEU A 574 10.97 7.15 15.31
C LEU A 574 10.17 7.67 16.51
N GLU A 575 9.55 8.85 16.38
CA GLU A 575 8.86 9.53 17.49
C GLU A 575 7.47 8.96 17.81
N ASN A 576 6.74 8.50 16.78
CA ASN A 576 5.32 8.12 16.92
C ASN A 576 5.09 6.60 16.90
N TYR A 577 6.03 5.85 16.32
CA TYR A 577 5.97 4.38 16.22
C TYR A 577 7.15 3.70 16.91
N HIS A 578 8.11 4.44 17.47
CA HIS A 578 9.26 3.88 18.19
C HIS A 578 10.08 2.87 17.36
N VAL A 579 10.11 3.00 16.04
CA VAL A 579 10.99 2.12 15.23
C VAL A 579 12.45 2.40 15.56
N ASP A 580 13.32 1.41 15.36
CA ASP A 580 14.73 1.47 15.75
C ASP A 580 15.66 1.88 14.61
N GLY A 581 15.14 1.98 13.39
CA GLY A 581 15.94 2.38 12.25
C GLY A 581 15.26 2.10 10.93
N PHE A 582 16.03 2.29 9.86
CA PHE A 582 15.53 2.22 8.51
C PHE A 582 16.51 1.48 7.59
N ARG A 583 15.98 0.72 6.64
CA ARG A 583 16.69 0.25 5.44
C ARG A 583 16.23 1.10 4.26
N PHE A 584 17.15 1.74 3.55
CA PHE A 584 16.86 2.63 2.44
C PHE A 584 17.01 1.86 1.13
N ASP A 585 15.86 1.58 0.52
CA ASP A 585 15.77 1.01 -0.82
C ASP A 585 16.43 1.89 -1.88
N LEU A 586 17.22 1.25 -2.74
CA LEU A 586 17.88 1.86 -3.88
C LEU A 586 18.53 3.22 -3.55
N SER A 587 19.29 3.30 -2.45
CA SER A 587 19.92 4.55 -1.99
C SER A 587 20.86 5.18 -3.04
N LYS A 588 21.40 4.37 -3.97
CA LYS A 588 22.13 4.86 -5.16
C LYS A 588 21.30 5.79 -6.05
N GLY A 589 19.98 5.64 -6.03
CA GLY A 589 19.01 6.48 -6.73
C GLY A 589 18.88 7.89 -6.16
N PHE A 590 19.47 8.18 -4.99
CA PHE A 590 19.41 9.54 -4.43
C PHE A 590 20.35 10.53 -5.14
N THR A 591 21.00 10.08 -6.22
CA THR A 591 21.84 10.88 -7.11
C THR A 591 21.01 11.83 -7.97
N GLN A 592 21.62 12.92 -8.39
CA GLN A 592 21.10 13.81 -9.44
C GLN A 592 22.10 13.93 -10.60
N THR A 593 23.12 13.08 -10.60
CA THR A 593 24.18 12.99 -11.60
C THR A 593 23.71 12.06 -12.70
N VAL A 594 23.68 12.57 -13.94
CA VAL A 594 23.27 11.76 -15.10
C VAL A 594 24.31 10.67 -15.35
N SER A 595 23.91 9.41 -15.20
CA SER A 595 24.77 8.24 -15.40
C SER A 595 24.47 7.48 -16.68
N VAL A 596 25.39 6.63 -17.11
CA VAL A 596 25.19 5.69 -18.22
C VAL A 596 23.91 4.87 -17.99
N GLY A 597 23.12 4.69 -19.06
CA GLY A 597 21.84 3.99 -19.05
C GLY A 597 20.65 4.84 -18.58
N SER A 598 20.87 6.04 -18.05
CA SER A 598 19.77 6.97 -17.75
C SER A 598 19.01 7.37 -19.03
N PRO A 599 17.69 7.59 -18.97
CA PRO A 599 16.93 8.20 -20.05
C PRO A 599 17.36 9.64 -20.37
N MET A 600 18.15 10.29 -19.51
CA MET A 600 18.76 11.60 -19.74
C MET A 600 20.17 11.52 -20.32
N ALA A 601 20.77 10.33 -20.41
CA ALA A 601 22.13 10.15 -20.87
C ALA A 601 22.27 10.50 -22.36
N THR A 602 23.40 11.08 -22.72
CA THR A 602 23.80 11.30 -24.12
C THR A 602 24.95 10.36 -24.48
N SER A 603 25.35 10.34 -25.75
CA SER A 603 26.52 9.56 -26.20
C SER A 603 27.85 9.97 -25.53
N SER A 604 27.89 11.12 -24.85
CA SER A 604 29.06 11.59 -24.10
C SER A 604 29.02 11.25 -22.60
N THR A 605 27.92 10.68 -22.09
CA THR A 605 27.82 10.28 -20.69
C THR A 605 28.71 9.07 -20.42
N THR A 606 29.67 9.20 -19.51
CA THR A 606 30.63 8.13 -19.16
C THR A 606 30.55 7.68 -17.69
N ILE A 607 29.96 8.50 -16.83
CA ILE A 607 29.84 8.24 -15.38
C ILE A 607 28.91 7.05 -15.15
N GLN A 608 29.35 6.06 -14.39
CA GLN A 608 28.50 4.96 -13.93
C GLN A 608 27.72 5.40 -12.69
N CYS A 609 26.50 4.88 -12.52
CA CYS A 609 25.70 5.19 -11.33
C CYS A 609 26.39 4.74 -10.03
N SER A 610 27.26 3.73 -10.12
CA SER A 610 28.06 3.20 -9.00
C SER A 610 29.34 3.97 -8.70
N ASP A 611 29.74 4.93 -9.56
CA ASP A 611 30.90 5.78 -9.30
C ASP A 611 30.63 6.71 -8.12
N TYR A 612 31.70 7.18 -7.46
CA TYR A 612 31.59 8.09 -6.32
C TYR A 612 30.88 9.40 -6.70
N ASP A 613 29.82 9.75 -5.97
CA ASP A 613 29.01 10.96 -6.15
C ASP A 613 28.85 11.70 -4.81
N GLN A 614 29.60 12.80 -4.66
CA GLN A 614 29.52 13.64 -3.46
C GLN A 614 28.13 14.25 -3.21
N SER A 615 27.37 14.55 -4.27
CA SER A 615 26.03 15.11 -4.13
C SER A 615 25.07 14.07 -3.54
N ARG A 616 25.18 12.82 -4.00
CA ARG A 616 24.44 11.69 -3.43
C ARG A 616 24.81 11.45 -1.97
N VAL A 617 26.11 11.45 -1.64
CA VAL A 617 26.59 11.35 -0.25
C VAL A 617 25.94 12.44 0.62
N ASN A 618 26.00 13.70 0.20
CA ASN A 618 25.41 14.81 0.95
C ASN A 618 23.88 14.66 1.14
N ASN A 619 23.17 14.10 0.15
CA ASN A 619 21.74 13.82 0.26
C ASN A 619 21.47 12.72 1.30
N ILE A 620 22.21 11.62 1.26
CA ILE A 620 22.07 10.51 2.21
C ILE A 620 22.45 10.96 3.64
N GLU A 621 23.55 11.68 3.81
CA GLU A 621 23.97 12.25 5.11
C GLU A 621 22.89 13.13 5.72
N THR A 622 22.14 13.88 4.90
CA THR A 622 21.01 14.69 5.39
C THR A 622 19.97 13.80 6.10
N TYR A 623 19.61 12.67 5.52
CA TYR A 623 18.63 11.75 6.09
C TYR A 623 19.17 11.00 7.29
N ILE A 624 20.44 10.57 7.25
CA ILE A 624 21.10 9.97 8.42
C ILE A 624 21.11 10.97 9.58
N ASN A 625 21.48 12.23 9.34
CA ASN A 625 21.47 13.26 10.38
C ASN A 625 20.06 13.47 10.96
N ALA A 626 19.01 13.44 10.14
CA ALA A 626 17.63 13.55 10.59
C ALA A 626 17.24 12.41 11.54
N VAL A 627 17.62 11.17 11.22
CA VAL A 627 17.43 9.98 12.07
C VAL A 627 18.22 10.13 13.38
N LYS A 628 19.51 10.45 13.29
CA LYS A 628 20.41 10.54 14.44
C LYS A 628 20.07 11.70 15.39
N THR A 629 19.41 12.74 14.90
CA THR A 629 18.91 13.85 15.74
C THR A 629 17.84 13.38 16.72
N VAL A 630 16.98 12.43 16.32
CA VAL A 630 15.95 11.85 17.20
C VAL A 630 16.53 10.73 18.05
N ASN A 631 17.26 9.80 17.42
CA ASN A 631 17.90 8.68 18.11
C ASN A 631 19.30 8.42 17.53
N PRO A 632 20.39 8.81 18.24
CA PRO A 632 21.76 8.58 17.77
C PRO A 632 22.12 7.11 17.54
N LYS A 633 21.39 6.18 18.17
CA LYS A 633 21.60 4.73 18.04
C LYS A 633 20.77 4.09 16.94
N ALA A 634 19.81 4.82 16.35
CA ALA A 634 18.94 4.24 15.33
C ALA A 634 19.72 3.80 14.09
N TYR A 635 19.29 2.71 13.46
CA TYR A 635 19.98 2.12 12.32
C TYR A 635 19.68 2.87 11.01
N CYS A 636 20.67 2.96 10.13
CA CYS A 636 20.51 3.47 8.77
C CYS A 636 21.22 2.50 7.84
N ILE A 637 20.48 1.54 7.29
CA ILE A 637 20.98 0.48 6.42
C ILE A 637 20.73 0.90 4.97
N LEU A 638 21.72 0.81 4.08
CA LEU A 638 21.62 1.29 2.71
C LEU A 638 21.76 0.15 1.70
N GLU A 639 20.80 0.03 0.80
CA GLU A 639 21.02 -0.67 -0.47
C GLU A 639 21.78 0.28 -1.41
N HIS A 640 23.11 0.17 -1.43
CA HIS A 640 23.97 1.19 -2.05
C HIS A 640 24.72 0.66 -3.27
N PHE A 641 25.50 -0.42 -3.14
CA PHE A 641 26.21 -1.09 -4.24
C PHE A 641 27.02 -0.12 -5.14
N CYS A 642 27.63 0.91 -4.53
CA CYS A 642 28.57 1.81 -5.19
C CYS A 642 30.01 1.37 -4.91
N VAL A 643 30.99 2.10 -5.43
CA VAL A 643 32.42 1.86 -5.12
C VAL A 643 32.68 1.96 -3.62
N ASP A 644 33.60 1.13 -3.11
CA ASP A 644 33.93 1.02 -1.69
C ASP A 644 34.19 2.39 -1.03
N GLN A 645 34.88 3.31 -1.72
CA GLN A 645 35.16 4.65 -1.23
C GLN A 645 33.91 5.40 -0.76
N GLU A 646 32.79 5.28 -1.48
CA GLU A 646 31.53 5.94 -1.10
C GLU A 646 30.87 5.23 0.07
N GLU A 647 30.82 3.90 0.03
CA GLU A 647 30.29 3.09 1.14
C GLU A 647 31.06 3.36 2.44
N ASP A 648 32.37 3.56 2.38
CA ASP A 648 33.23 3.84 3.53
C ASP A 648 33.01 5.26 4.06
N THR A 649 32.74 6.22 3.18
CA THR A 649 32.38 7.59 3.57
C THR A 649 31.05 7.59 4.32
N LEU A 650 30.03 6.92 3.79
CA LEU A 650 28.71 6.80 4.42
C LEU A 650 28.76 5.99 5.72
N ALA A 651 29.55 4.92 5.75
CA ALA A 651 29.86 4.15 6.94
C ALA A 651 30.48 4.99 8.07
N ALA A 652 31.48 5.83 7.73
CA ALA A 652 32.10 6.75 8.68
C ALA A 652 31.08 7.77 9.23
N HIS A 653 30.03 8.05 8.46
CA HIS A 653 28.89 8.87 8.87
C HIS A 653 27.76 8.07 9.58
N GLY A 654 28.02 6.82 9.97
CA GLY A 654 27.11 6.02 10.80
C GLY A 654 26.10 5.16 10.03
N ALA A 655 26.25 5.03 8.71
CA ALA A 655 25.48 4.09 7.91
C ALA A 655 25.95 2.64 8.08
N MET A 656 25.04 1.73 7.78
CA MET A 656 25.27 0.32 7.51
C MET A 656 24.94 0.05 6.04
N LEU A 657 25.52 -0.98 5.44
CA LEU A 657 25.40 -1.24 4.01
C LEU A 657 24.93 -2.69 3.82
N TRP A 658 23.94 -2.88 2.95
CA TRP A 658 23.57 -4.22 2.48
C TRP A 658 24.73 -4.85 1.73
N ARG A 659 25.01 -6.12 2.06
CA ARG A 659 26.08 -6.88 1.41
C ARG A 659 25.54 -8.19 0.87
N ASN A 660 25.26 -8.16 -0.42
CA ASN A 660 24.81 -9.32 -1.16
C ASN A 660 25.95 -10.33 -1.37
N VAL A 661 25.76 -11.55 -0.84
CA VAL A 661 26.63 -12.69 -1.15
C VAL A 661 25.84 -13.91 -1.65
N SER A 662 24.59 -13.70 -2.07
CA SER A 662 23.65 -14.77 -2.45
C SER A 662 24.21 -15.69 -3.53
N GLY A 663 24.82 -15.13 -4.58
CA GLY A 663 25.35 -15.90 -5.70
C GLY A 663 26.35 -16.98 -5.27
N SER A 664 27.21 -16.70 -4.29
CA SER A 664 28.18 -17.68 -3.79
C SER A 664 27.54 -18.76 -2.92
N PHE A 665 26.56 -18.37 -2.10
CA PHE A 665 25.80 -19.31 -1.27
C PHE A 665 24.86 -20.18 -2.10
N ASP A 666 24.27 -19.65 -3.17
CA ASP A 666 23.50 -20.41 -4.15
C ASP A 666 24.34 -21.53 -4.79
N GLN A 667 25.56 -21.21 -5.25
CA GLN A 667 26.46 -22.22 -5.83
C GLN A 667 26.80 -23.29 -4.80
N ALA A 668 27.14 -22.88 -3.57
CA ALA A 668 27.41 -23.82 -2.49
C ALA A 668 26.18 -24.67 -2.15
N ALA A 669 24.99 -24.08 -2.06
CA ALA A 669 23.73 -24.78 -1.79
C ALA A 669 23.38 -25.79 -2.89
N MET A 670 23.73 -25.51 -4.14
CA MET A 670 23.60 -26.44 -5.28
C MET A 670 24.69 -27.53 -5.31
N GLY A 671 25.73 -27.45 -4.48
CA GLY A 671 26.86 -28.37 -4.49
C GLY A 671 27.93 -28.07 -5.55
N TYR A 672 27.96 -26.84 -6.08
CA TYR A 672 28.97 -26.40 -7.04
C TYR A 672 30.12 -25.67 -6.36
N SER A 673 31.36 -26.15 -6.61
CA SER A 673 32.58 -25.47 -6.15
C SER A 673 32.81 -24.15 -6.90
N SER A 674 32.51 -24.12 -8.20
CA SER A 674 32.67 -22.90 -9.02
C SER A 674 31.77 -21.78 -8.54
N GLY A 675 32.32 -20.56 -8.39
CA GLY A 675 31.58 -19.37 -7.95
C GLY A 675 31.18 -19.36 -6.47
N SER A 676 31.58 -20.35 -5.66
CA SER A 676 31.14 -20.51 -4.27
C SER A 676 32.04 -19.80 -3.22
N ASP A 677 32.85 -18.82 -3.60
CA ASP A 677 33.79 -18.15 -2.68
C ASP A 677 33.04 -17.25 -1.66
N PHE A 678 33.16 -17.53 -0.35
CA PHE A 678 32.52 -16.68 0.68
C PHE A 678 33.42 -15.54 1.19
N SER A 679 34.62 -15.35 0.67
CA SER A 679 35.52 -14.25 1.05
C SER A 679 34.87 -12.86 0.99
N PRO A 680 33.92 -12.57 0.08
CA PRO A 680 33.19 -11.31 0.07
C PRO A 680 32.37 -11.00 1.34
N LEU A 681 32.12 -11.98 2.21
CA LEU A 681 31.50 -11.77 3.53
C LEU A 681 32.34 -10.87 4.45
N ALA A 682 33.66 -10.78 4.25
CA ALA A 682 34.56 -10.03 5.12
C ALA A 682 35.40 -8.96 4.42
N SER A 683 35.17 -8.70 3.12
CA SER A 683 35.75 -7.63 2.27
C SER A 683 37.17 -7.12 2.59
N ALA A 684 38.09 -7.22 1.62
CA ALA A 684 39.42 -6.63 1.71
C ALA A 684 39.45 -5.13 1.34
N SER A 685 38.70 -4.25 2.03
CA SER A 685 38.83 -2.79 1.86
C SER A 685 37.97 -1.95 2.84
N GLN A 686 38.60 -0.97 3.51
CA GLN A 686 38.15 0.43 3.47
C GLN A 686 39.05 1.31 2.54
N SER A 687 39.98 0.70 1.77
CA SER A 687 40.95 1.30 0.81
C SER A 687 42.09 0.32 0.44
N GLY A 688 41.82 -0.99 0.34
CA GLY A 688 42.81 -1.98 -0.15
C GLY A 688 43.91 -2.41 0.84
N GLY A 689 43.68 -2.33 2.15
CA GLY A 689 44.54 -2.89 3.20
C GLY A 689 44.00 -4.19 3.83
N THR A 690 44.70 -4.69 4.86
CA THR A 690 44.36 -5.90 5.66
C THR A 690 42.86 -6.02 5.95
N VAL A 691 42.29 -7.21 5.73
CA VAL A 691 40.86 -7.54 5.95
C VAL A 691 40.40 -7.01 7.32
N THR A 692 39.52 -6.01 7.32
CA THR A 692 38.98 -5.39 8.54
C THR A 692 37.54 -5.84 8.69
N LEU A 693 37.13 -6.22 9.91
CA LEU A 693 35.80 -6.78 10.15
C LEU A 693 34.67 -5.87 9.65
N PRO A 694 33.67 -6.41 8.93
CA PRO A 694 32.51 -5.65 8.48
C PRO A 694 31.58 -5.35 9.68
N THR A 695 31.90 -4.34 10.47
CA THR A 695 31.05 -3.93 11.60
C THR A 695 29.74 -3.25 11.17
N ASN A 696 29.67 -2.86 9.90
CA ASN A 696 28.58 -2.09 9.30
C ASN A 696 28.09 -2.71 7.98
N ARG A 697 28.47 -3.94 7.63
CA ARG A 697 27.92 -4.63 6.45
C ARG A 697 26.91 -5.68 6.89
N VAL A 698 25.66 -5.46 6.54
CA VAL A 698 24.56 -6.39 6.75
C VAL A 698 24.64 -7.44 5.65
N SER A 699 25.36 -8.52 5.94
CA SER A 699 25.59 -9.59 4.96
C SER A 699 24.46 -10.61 4.98
N TYR A 700 24.06 -11.06 3.78
CA TYR A 700 22.99 -12.02 3.60
C TYR A 700 23.28 -12.98 2.44
N ALA A 701 22.84 -14.24 2.59
CA ALA A 701 22.86 -15.24 1.53
C ALA A 701 21.55 -15.28 0.73
N GLU A 702 20.50 -14.64 1.25
CA GLU A 702 19.18 -14.58 0.62
C GLU A 702 18.47 -13.31 1.09
N SER A 703 17.75 -12.64 0.19
CA SER A 703 16.82 -11.54 0.45
C SER A 703 15.62 -11.67 -0.50
N HIS A 704 14.61 -10.83 -0.32
CA HIS A 704 13.43 -10.78 -1.20
C HIS A 704 13.76 -10.57 -2.69
N ASP A 705 14.92 -9.98 -3.00
CA ASP A 705 15.39 -9.68 -4.36
C ASP A 705 16.14 -10.83 -5.04
N GLU A 706 16.37 -11.95 -4.35
CA GLU A 706 17.18 -13.04 -4.85
C GLU A 706 16.35 -14.32 -5.07
N TYR A 707 16.96 -15.31 -5.70
CA TYR A 707 16.37 -16.64 -5.71
C TYR A 707 16.35 -17.23 -4.29
N ARG A 708 15.33 -18.02 -3.97
CA ARG A 708 15.36 -18.92 -2.80
C ARG A 708 16.50 -19.94 -2.96
N MET A 709 17.41 -20.05 -2.00
CA MET A 709 18.50 -21.03 -2.03
C MET A 709 17.96 -22.47 -2.13
N GLY A 710 16.90 -22.76 -1.37
CA GLY A 710 16.24 -24.06 -1.38
C GLY A 710 15.68 -24.44 -2.76
N TYR A 711 15.06 -23.48 -3.46
CA TYR A 711 14.54 -23.69 -4.81
C TYR A 711 15.66 -24.04 -5.80
N LYS A 712 16.77 -23.28 -5.77
CA LYS A 712 17.91 -23.52 -6.67
C LYS A 712 18.57 -24.86 -6.39
N ALA A 713 18.77 -25.22 -5.13
CA ALA A 713 19.34 -26.51 -4.76
C ALA A 713 18.50 -27.70 -5.25
N ILE A 714 17.18 -27.64 -5.09
CA ILE A 714 16.26 -28.69 -5.58
C ILE A 714 16.24 -28.74 -7.11
N THR A 715 16.20 -27.58 -7.76
CA THR A 715 15.96 -27.52 -9.22
C THR A 715 17.23 -27.75 -10.03
N TRP A 716 18.36 -27.21 -9.58
CA TRP A 716 19.60 -27.11 -10.35
C TRP A 716 20.84 -27.60 -9.59
N GLY A 717 20.68 -28.15 -8.39
CA GLY A 717 21.76 -28.78 -7.66
C GLY A 717 22.33 -30.01 -8.36
N VAL A 718 23.52 -30.44 -7.94
CA VAL A 718 24.05 -31.76 -8.31
C VAL A 718 23.09 -32.86 -7.82
N THR A 719 23.01 -33.98 -8.54
CA THR A 719 21.98 -35.01 -8.32
C THR A 719 21.84 -35.46 -6.86
N ASP A 720 22.95 -35.64 -6.14
CA ASP A 720 22.92 -36.07 -4.74
C ASP A 720 22.44 -35.00 -3.76
N VAL A 721 22.49 -33.72 -4.16
CA VAL A 721 21.95 -32.58 -3.40
C VAL A 721 20.44 -32.42 -3.63
N GLN A 722 19.93 -32.69 -4.84
CA GLN A 722 18.55 -32.35 -5.24
C GLN A 722 17.44 -33.00 -4.38
N ASP A 723 17.75 -34.09 -3.66
CA ASP A 723 16.82 -34.65 -2.67
C ASP A 723 16.51 -33.62 -1.58
N THR A 724 15.23 -33.37 -1.31
CA THR A 724 14.80 -32.33 -0.36
C THR A 724 15.40 -32.51 1.03
N THR A 725 15.61 -33.74 1.50
CA THR A 725 16.26 -33.99 2.79
C THR A 725 17.72 -33.59 2.77
N ASN A 726 18.43 -33.87 1.67
CA ASN A 726 19.83 -33.48 1.50
C ASN A 726 19.98 -31.97 1.29
N VAL A 727 19.08 -31.30 0.58
CA VAL A 727 19.03 -29.83 0.51
C VAL A 727 18.96 -29.24 1.91
N MET A 728 18.08 -29.73 2.79
CA MET A 728 18.00 -29.20 4.17
C MET A 728 19.32 -29.37 4.93
N LYS A 729 20.05 -30.48 4.74
CA LYS A 729 21.39 -30.63 5.34
C LYS A 729 22.39 -29.63 4.75
N GLN A 730 22.40 -29.45 3.43
CA GLN A 730 23.28 -28.50 2.75
C GLN A 730 23.01 -27.04 3.17
N LEU A 731 21.73 -26.66 3.30
CA LEU A 731 21.31 -25.35 3.78
C LEU A 731 21.68 -25.12 5.25
N ALA A 732 21.76 -26.18 6.07
CA ALA A 732 22.26 -26.09 7.44
C ALA A 732 23.76 -25.73 7.46
N VAL A 733 24.56 -26.31 6.56
CA VAL A 733 25.97 -25.93 6.40
C VAL A 733 26.10 -24.48 5.92
N CYS A 734 25.30 -24.08 4.92
CA CYS A 734 25.27 -22.70 4.43
C CYS A 734 24.92 -21.70 5.55
N GLY A 735 23.84 -21.95 6.29
CA GLY A 735 23.39 -21.10 7.39
C GLY A 735 24.46 -20.90 8.46
N ALA A 736 25.20 -21.95 8.83
CA ALA A 736 26.29 -21.83 9.79
C ALA A 736 27.38 -20.85 9.32
N PHE A 737 27.76 -20.88 8.04
CA PHE A 737 28.80 -19.99 7.50
C PHE A 737 28.32 -18.55 7.30
N VAL A 738 27.02 -18.33 7.05
CA VAL A 738 26.44 -16.99 7.02
C VAL A 738 26.39 -16.41 8.43
N PHE A 739 25.70 -17.10 9.35
CA PHE A 739 25.31 -16.51 10.64
C PHE A 739 26.40 -16.54 11.72
N LEU A 740 27.32 -17.50 11.67
CA LEU A 740 28.48 -17.56 12.58
C LEU A 740 29.70 -16.80 12.05
N GLY A 741 29.52 -15.92 11.06
CA GLY A 741 30.53 -14.92 10.70
C GLY A 741 30.40 -13.63 11.54
N PRO A 742 31.47 -12.83 11.71
CA PRO A 742 31.41 -11.57 12.46
C PRO A 742 30.66 -10.43 11.74
N GLY A 743 30.02 -9.54 12.50
CA GLY A 743 29.24 -8.39 12.00
C GLY A 743 27.76 -8.73 11.80
N PRO A 744 26.91 -7.75 11.44
CA PRO A 744 25.47 -7.96 11.36
C PRO A 744 25.07 -8.93 10.24
N ARG A 745 23.97 -9.66 10.42
CA ARG A 745 23.49 -10.69 9.49
C ARG A 745 22.00 -10.55 9.26
N MET A 746 21.55 -10.98 8.08
CA MET A 746 20.14 -10.97 7.71
C MET A 746 19.74 -12.30 7.07
N MET A 747 18.51 -12.71 7.32
CA MET A 747 17.82 -13.78 6.63
C MET A 747 16.47 -13.29 6.12
N TRP A 748 16.00 -13.87 5.02
CA TRP A 748 14.65 -13.65 4.52
C TRP A 748 13.68 -14.67 5.11
N GLU A 749 12.44 -14.25 5.34
CA GLU A 749 11.40 -15.06 5.96
C GLU A 749 11.30 -16.47 5.35
N PHE A 750 11.18 -17.47 6.23
CA PHE A 750 11.15 -18.91 5.91
C PHE A 750 12.45 -19.51 5.33
N GLY A 751 13.55 -18.76 5.23
CA GLY A 751 14.86 -19.31 4.86
C GLY A 751 15.34 -20.41 5.84
N GLU A 752 15.03 -20.26 7.12
CA GLU A 752 15.28 -21.24 8.19
C GLU A 752 14.46 -22.53 8.06
N LEU A 753 13.43 -22.53 7.22
CA LEU A 753 12.62 -23.70 6.87
C LEU A 753 12.96 -24.23 5.47
N GLY A 754 13.95 -23.62 4.80
CA GLY A 754 14.40 -24.00 3.47
C GLY A 754 13.36 -23.69 2.40
N ALA A 755 12.73 -22.51 2.44
CA ALA A 755 11.79 -22.05 1.42
C ALA A 755 12.29 -22.38 0.01
N ASP A 756 11.40 -22.97 -0.80
CA ASP A 756 11.78 -23.58 -2.09
C ASP A 756 10.83 -23.24 -3.24
N TYR A 757 10.01 -22.21 -3.08
CA TYR A 757 9.21 -21.70 -4.18
C TYR A 757 10.09 -20.85 -5.13
N ASN A 758 9.70 -20.80 -6.40
CA ASN A 758 10.38 -19.96 -7.38
C ASN A 758 10.04 -18.48 -7.13
N SER A 759 11.04 -17.64 -6.90
CA SER A 759 10.89 -16.18 -6.72
C SER A 759 11.16 -15.38 -7.99
N LYS A 760 11.53 -16.00 -9.12
CA LYS A 760 11.88 -15.29 -10.36
C LYS A 760 11.13 -15.78 -11.59
N ASP A 761 10.75 -14.85 -12.47
CA ASP A 761 10.15 -15.17 -13.76
C ASP A 761 11.20 -15.68 -14.78
N ALA A 762 10.75 -16.03 -15.98
CA ALA A 762 11.62 -16.53 -17.04
C ALA A 762 12.65 -15.50 -17.54
N SER A 763 12.47 -14.22 -17.23
CA SER A 763 13.41 -13.12 -17.54
C SER A 763 14.33 -12.79 -16.36
N GLY A 764 14.18 -13.47 -15.22
CA GLY A 764 14.96 -13.23 -14.01
C GLY A 764 14.43 -12.08 -13.14
N ASN A 765 13.24 -11.54 -13.42
CA ASN A 765 12.61 -10.52 -12.58
C ASN A 765 11.93 -11.15 -11.37
N ASN A 766 11.75 -10.36 -10.31
CA ASN A 766 11.02 -10.76 -9.11
C ASN A 766 9.56 -11.13 -9.42
N ILE A 767 9.11 -12.28 -8.91
CA ILE A 767 7.69 -12.63 -8.83
C ILE A 767 7.13 -11.98 -7.57
N THR A 768 6.40 -10.88 -7.73
CA THR A 768 5.87 -10.08 -6.61
C THR A 768 4.47 -10.51 -6.15
N SER A 769 3.88 -11.49 -6.85
CA SER A 769 2.60 -12.11 -6.48
C SER A 769 2.68 -12.77 -5.10
N PRO A 770 1.55 -12.81 -4.35
CA PRO A 770 1.52 -13.47 -3.04
C PRO A 770 1.99 -14.92 -3.10
N VAL A 771 2.72 -15.32 -2.06
CA VAL A 771 3.12 -16.71 -1.83
C VAL A 771 2.52 -17.24 -0.53
N PRO A 772 2.24 -18.55 -0.42
CA PRO A 772 1.67 -19.11 0.80
C PRO A 772 2.64 -19.00 1.98
N ALA A 773 2.11 -18.68 3.17
CA ALA A 773 2.87 -18.74 4.41
C ALA A 773 3.32 -20.18 4.71
N MET A 774 4.63 -20.40 4.86
CA MET A 774 5.24 -21.74 4.89
C MET A 774 5.29 -22.39 6.28
N TRP A 775 4.36 -22.05 7.17
CA TRP A 775 4.33 -22.58 8.55
C TRP A 775 4.18 -24.10 8.63
N ASN A 776 3.55 -24.72 7.62
CA ASN A 776 3.41 -26.18 7.53
C ASN A 776 4.76 -26.90 7.38
N TYR A 777 5.83 -26.20 7.00
CA TYR A 777 7.17 -26.80 6.88
C TYR A 777 7.74 -27.27 8.21
N LEU A 778 7.31 -26.70 9.34
CA LEU A 778 7.69 -27.18 10.67
C LEU A 778 7.24 -28.62 10.94
N ASN A 779 6.23 -29.12 10.22
CA ASN A 779 5.74 -30.49 10.35
C ASN A 779 6.54 -31.50 9.52
N ILE A 780 7.51 -31.04 8.71
CA ILE A 780 8.35 -31.88 7.85
C ILE A 780 9.67 -32.14 8.58
N PRO A 781 10.01 -33.39 8.96
CA PRO A 781 11.16 -33.68 9.82
C PRO A 781 12.50 -33.10 9.35
N ALA A 782 12.79 -33.16 8.04
CA ALA A 782 14.01 -32.61 7.47
C ALA A 782 14.10 -31.08 7.63
N ARG A 783 12.98 -30.38 7.43
CA ARG A 783 12.89 -28.92 7.55
C ARG A 783 12.89 -28.48 9.02
N LYS A 784 12.24 -29.23 9.91
CA LYS A 784 12.35 -29.03 11.35
C LYS A 784 13.80 -29.21 11.83
N THR A 785 14.54 -30.16 11.26
CA THR A 785 15.97 -30.35 11.57
C THR A 785 16.80 -29.14 11.11
N LEU A 786 16.52 -28.59 9.93
CA LEU A 786 17.14 -27.34 9.46
C LEU A 786 16.84 -26.17 10.42
N HIS A 787 15.56 -25.96 10.75
CA HIS A 787 15.11 -24.96 11.72
C HIS A 787 15.85 -25.09 13.05
N ASP A 788 15.90 -26.30 13.63
CA ASP A 788 16.54 -26.52 14.93
C ASP A 788 18.04 -26.28 14.88
N THR A 789 18.66 -26.50 13.72
CA THR A 789 20.07 -26.17 13.48
C THR A 789 20.27 -24.64 13.42
N TYR A 790 19.39 -23.93 12.72
CA TYR A 790 19.39 -22.45 12.68
C TYR A 790 19.17 -21.89 14.09
N ALA A 791 18.17 -22.38 14.81
CA ALA A 791 17.90 -21.97 16.19
C ALA A 791 19.14 -22.14 17.09
N LYS A 792 19.85 -23.27 17.02
CA LYS A 792 21.11 -23.47 17.75
C LYS A 792 22.17 -22.43 17.40
N ILE A 793 22.39 -22.21 16.11
CA ILE A 793 23.41 -21.29 15.59
C ILE A 793 23.11 -19.84 15.96
N LEU A 794 21.87 -19.41 15.80
CA LEU A 794 21.44 -18.03 16.05
C LEU A 794 21.36 -17.74 17.56
N ASN A 795 20.89 -18.68 18.38
CA ASN A 795 20.94 -18.52 19.84
C ASN A 795 22.39 -18.54 20.36
N PHE A 796 23.30 -19.32 19.76
CA PHE A 796 24.72 -19.22 20.10
C PHE A 796 25.28 -17.84 19.82
N ARG A 797 24.87 -17.24 18.70
CA ARG A 797 25.22 -15.87 18.35
C ARG A 797 24.63 -14.83 19.32
N ASP A 798 23.37 -14.98 19.72
CA ASP A 798 22.69 -14.07 20.65
C ASP A 798 23.28 -14.14 22.06
N GLU A 799 23.69 -15.33 22.53
CA GLU A 799 24.26 -15.54 23.86
C GLU A 799 25.75 -15.14 23.95
N TYR A 800 26.51 -15.27 22.86
CA TYR A 800 27.94 -14.91 22.80
C TYR A 800 28.20 -13.78 21.79
N PRO A 801 27.52 -12.63 21.88
CA PRO A 801 27.51 -11.63 20.81
C PRO A 801 28.89 -10.99 20.61
N THR A 802 29.73 -10.94 21.66
CA THR A 802 31.12 -10.46 21.57
C THR A 802 32.02 -11.35 20.73
N LEU A 803 31.69 -12.63 20.54
CA LEU A 803 32.40 -13.54 19.63
C LEU A 803 32.11 -13.22 18.15
N PHE A 804 31.04 -12.48 17.88
CA PHE A 804 30.60 -12.13 16.53
C PHE A 804 30.63 -10.63 16.26
N SER A 805 31.18 -9.84 17.18
CA SER A 805 31.30 -8.38 17.07
C SER A 805 32.73 -7.91 17.33
N ASN A 806 33.15 -6.81 16.69
CA ASN A 806 34.49 -6.24 16.86
C ASN A 806 34.68 -5.65 18.28
N PRO A 807 35.84 -5.85 18.94
CA PRO A 807 36.97 -6.69 18.53
C PRO A 807 36.74 -8.19 18.80
N VAL A 808 37.08 -9.01 17.80
CA VAL A 808 37.21 -10.46 17.93
C VAL A 808 38.40 -10.93 17.08
N ALA A 809 39.15 -11.92 17.57
CA ALA A 809 40.18 -12.57 16.78
C ALA A 809 39.54 -13.68 15.94
N TRP A 810 39.82 -13.67 14.63
CA TRP A 810 39.18 -14.58 13.70
C TRP A 810 40.08 -14.93 12.52
N ASN A 811 39.82 -16.08 11.90
CA ASN A 811 40.35 -16.46 10.60
C ASN A 811 39.40 -17.48 9.94
N TRP A 812 39.56 -17.71 8.65
CA TRP A 812 38.68 -18.62 7.92
C TRP A 812 39.35 -19.25 6.69
N GLN A 813 38.72 -20.30 6.19
CA GLN A 813 39.04 -21.04 4.96
C GLN A 813 37.71 -21.23 4.23
N VAL A 814 37.37 -20.29 3.35
CA VAL A 814 36.05 -20.20 2.72
C VAL A 814 36.09 -20.02 1.21
N SER A 815 37.29 -20.11 0.64
CA SER A 815 37.51 -19.95 -0.79
C SER A 815 37.05 -21.20 -1.56
N THR A 816 37.12 -21.13 -2.89
CA THR A 816 36.90 -22.29 -3.75
C THR A 816 37.99 -23.36 -3.57
N SER A 817 39.22 -23.00 -3.22
CA SER A 817 40.31 -23.97 -3.00
C SER A 817 40.14 -24.80 -1.73
N ASP A 818 39.33 -24.35 -0.78
CA ASP A 818 39.06 -25.07 0.46
C ASP A 818 37.95 -26.14 0.31
N TRP A 819 37.38 -26.31 -0.89
CA TRP A 819 36.22 -27.17 -1.13
C TRP A 819 36.46 -28.63 -0.73
N SER A 820 37.59 -29.22 -1.15
CA SER A 820 37.91 -30.64 -0.92
C SER A 820 38.51 -30.93 0.45
N SER A 821 39.04 -29.92 1.14
CA SER A 821 39.57 -30.01 2.50
C SER A 821 38.56 -29.57 3.57
N GLY A 822 37.39 -29.11 3.15
CA GLY A 822 36.37 -28.55 4.02
C GLY A 822 36.63 -27.09 4.34
N ARG A 823 35.55 -26.37 4.55
CA ARG A 823 35.60 -24.96 4.91
C ARG A 823 35.63 -24.80 6.42
N ARG A 824 36.21 -23.69 6.88
CA ARG A 824 36.35 -23.38 8.30
C ARG A 824 36.09 -21.90 8.60
N ILE A 825 35.44 -21.62 9.72
CA ILE A 825 35.55 -20.33 10.43
C ILE A 825 36.12 -20.60 11.82
N TYR A 826 37.12 -19.83 12.22
CA TYR A 826 37.71 -19.82 13.56
C TYR A 826 37.44 -18.46 14.19
N LEU A 827 36.90 -18.45 15.40
CA LEU A 827 36.61 -17.26 16.21
C LEU A 827 37.13 -17.47 17.62
N THR A 828 37.75 -16.47 18.20
CA THR A 828 38.10 -16.47 19.61
C THR A 828 37.98 -15.08 20.20
N ASN A 829 37.39 -15.02 21.38
CA ASN A 829 37.56 -13.92 22.31
C ASN A 829 38.21 -14.48 23.58
N ASP A 830 38.66 -13.62 24.50
CA ASP A 830 39.35 -14.05 25.73
C ASP A 830 38.52 -15.01 26.62
N THR A 831 37.23 -15.22 26.30
CA THR A 831 36.28 -16.05 27.04
C THR A 831 35.92 -17.37 26.34
N ILE A 832 35.83 -17.40 25.01
CA ILE A 832 35.39 -18.57 24.24
C ILE A 832 36.08 -18.64 22.87
N THR A 833 36.40 -19.85 22.44
CA THR A 833 36.83 -20.16 21.07
C THR A 833 35.79 -21.02 20.38
N ALA A 834 35.42 -20.67 19.14
CA ALA A 834 34.53 -21.45 18.30
C ALA A 834 35.17 -21.79 16.95
N ILE A 835 34.93 -23.03 16.48
CA ILE A 835 35.39 -23.53 15.19
C ILE A 835 34.21 -24.14 14.45
N ILE A 836 33.88 -23.55 13.31
CA ILE A 836 32.81 -23.99 12.43
C ILE A 836 33.46 -24.74 11.27
N LEU A 837 32.96 -25.95 10.96
CA LEU A 837 33.46 -26.79 9.88
C LEU A 837 32.31 -27.23 8.99
N GLY A 838 32.51 -27.14 7.67
CA GLY A 838 31.48 -27.49 6.69
C GLY A 838 32.03 -28.33 5.54
N ASN A 839 31.35 -29.42 5.23
CA ASN A 839 31.50 -30.17 3.97
C ASN A 839 30.37 -29.81 3.00
N PHE A 840 30.72 -29.10 1.92
CA PHE A 840 29.79 -28.63 0.89
C PHE A 840 29.78 -29.51 -0.37
N THR A 841 30.62 -30.56 -0.45
CA THR A 841 30.81 -31.35 -1.69
C THR A 841 29.55 -32.04 -2.21
N GLY A 842 28.54 -32.18 -1.35
CA GLY A 842 27.30 -32.92 -1.63
C GLY A 842 27.49 -34.43 -1.78
N THR A 843 28.74 -34.92 -1.72
CA THR A 843 29.10 -36.33 -1.93
C THR A 843 30.34 -36.72 -1.14
N GLY A 844 30.26 -37.85 -0.46
CA GLY A 844 31.40 -38.47 0.23
C GLY A 844 31.93 -37.71 1.44
N SER A 845 32.78 -38.37 2.22
CA SER A 845 33.47 -37.76 3.36
C SER A 845 34.73 -37.02 2.93
N ILE A 846 35.05 -35.93 3.63
CA ILE A 846 36.29 -35.18 3.48
C ILE A 846 37.14 -35.24 4.74
N THR A 847 38.43 -34.94 4.61
CA THR A 847 39.34 -34.74 5.74
C THR A 847 39.50 -33.23 5.99
N ALA A 848 38.99 -32.76 7.12
CA ALA A 848 39.08 -31.37 7.53
C ALA A 848 40.13 -31.13 8.62
N TYR A 849 40.62 -29.90 8.67
CA TYR A 849 41.69 -29.44 9.56
C TYR A 849 41.17 -28.29 10.43
N PRO A 850 40.59 -28.59 11.60
CA PRO A 850 39.98 -27.58 12.46
C PRO A 850 40.98 -26.55 13.00
N ALA A 851 42.25 -26.94 13.16
CA ALA A 851 43.27 -26.14 13.83
C ALA A 851 42.77 -25.64 15.20
N PHE A 852 42.53 -26.57 16.12
CA PHE A 852 42.00 -26.30 17.46
C PHE A 852 42.82 -25.28 18.26
N GLY A 853 44.11 -25.12 17.95
CA GLY A 853 44.99 -24.16 18.63
C GLY A 853 45.41 -24.58 20.04
N LYS A 854 44.65 -25.45 20.70
CA LYS A 854 44.99 -26.07 22.00
C LYS A 854 44.41 -27.49 22.12
N THR A 855 45.03 -28.30 22.98
CA THR A 855 44.51 -29.62 23.40
C THR A 855 43.44 -29.47 24.48
N GLY A 856 42.69 -30.54 24.74
CA GLY A 856 41.66 -30.59 25.78
C GLY A 856 40.29 -30.99 25.24
N THR A 857 39.27 -30.88 26.08
CA THR A 857 37.89 -31.22 25.71
C THR A 857 37.24 -30.06 24.97
N TRP A 858 36.70 -30.36 23.78
CA TRP A 858 35.88 -29.47 22.97
C TRP A 858 34.46 -30.02 22.89
N TYR A 859 33.48 -29.15 22.66
CA TYR A 859 32.06 -29.48 22.69
C TYR A 859 31.42 -29.12 21.35
N ASP A 860 30.81 -30.10 20.69
CA ASP A 860 30.07 -29.89 19.45
C ASP A 860 28.66 -29.38 19.75
N LEU A 861 28.40 -28.11 19.41
CA LEU A 861 27.12 -27.45 19.60
C LEU A 861 25.97 -28.16 18.85
N ILE A 862 26.27 -28.78 17.70
CA ILE A 862 25.25 -29.37 16.84
C ILE A 862 24.76 -30.70 17.43
N THR A 863 25.69 -31.57 17.82
CA THR A 863 25.40 -32.93 18.32
C THR A 863 25.28 -33.01 19.85
N GLY A 864 25.80 -32.04 20.58
CA GLY A 864 25.93 -32.06 22.04
C GLY A 864 27.04 -32.97 22.56
N GLN A 865 27.82 -33.60 21.68
CA GLN A 865 28.91 -34.51 22.06
C GLN A 865 30.19 -33.74 22.38
N SER A 866 31.03 -34.32 23.24
CA SER A 866 32.39 -33.82 23.50
C SER A 866 33.44 -34.57 22.68
N LEU A 867 34.47 -33.87 22.24
CA LEU A 867 35.66 -34.40 21.57
C LEU A 867 36.89 -34.10 22.44
N ASN A 868 37.70 -35.12 22.73
CA ASN A 868 38.99 -34.91 23.39
C ASN A 868 40.09 -34.68 22.33
N VAL A 869 40.56 -33.43 22.21
CA VAL A 869 41.60 -33.03 21.27
C VAL A 869 42.97 -33.30 21.87
N THR A 870 43.70 -34.26 21.29
CA THR A 870 45.03 -34.67 21.76
C THR A 870 46.19 -33.98 21.01
N ASP A 871 45.91 -33.45 19.81
CA ASP A 871 46.84 -32.66 19.00
C ASP A 871 46.07 -31.43 18.45
N PRO A 872 46.56 -30.19 18.67
CA PRO A 872 45.91 -28.98 18.14
C PRO A 872 45.69 -28.99 16.61
N ASN A 873 46.47 -29.78 15.87
CA ASN A 873 46.39 -29.89 14.41
C ASN A 873 45.72 -31.19 13.93
N MET A 874 45.09 -31.96 14.84
CA MET A 874 44.43 -33.21 14.45
C MET A 874 43.38 -32.98 13.35
N SER A 875 43.33 -33.89 12.39
CA SER A 875 42.32 -33.87 11.34
C SER A 875 41.05 -34.60 11.78
N LEU A 876 39.92 -34.25 11.16
CA LEU A 876 38.62 -34.90 11.38
C LEU A 876 38.03 -35.34 10.05
N THR A 877 37.36 -36.50 10.06
CA THR A 877 36.51 -36.91 8.93
C THR A 877 35.15 -36.23 9.07
N LEU A 878 34.79 -35.39 8.09
CA LEU A 878 33.44 -34.84 7.97
C LEU A 878 32.66 -35.64 6.92
N PRO A 879 31.47 -36.18 7.24
CA PRO A 879 30.62 -36.83 6.24
C PRO A 879 30.12 -35.80 5.20
N GLU A 880 29.50 -36.29 4.13
CA GLU A 880 28.74 -35.43 3.21
C GLU A 880 27.69 -34.62 3.95
N PHE A 881 27.50 -33.36 3.54
CA PHE A 881 26.67 -32.38 4.24
C PHE A 881 27.06 -32.17 5.72
N GLY A 882 28.30 -32.54 6.08
CA GLY A 882 28.77 -32.54 7.45
C GLY A 882 28.97 -31.12 7.98
N LEU A 883 28.21 -30.76 9.01
CA LEU A 883 28.40 -29.56 9.83
C LEU A 883 28.90 -29.95 11.22
N ARG A 884 29.93 -29.25 11.71
CA ARG A 884 30.37 -29.28 13.12
C ARG A 884 30.62 -27.87 13.60
N VAL A 885 30.22 -27.59 14.85
CA VAL A 885 30.49 -26.31 15.51
C VAL A 885 31.08 -26.61 16.87
N TYR A 886 32.41 -26.58 16.98
CA TYR A 886 33.11 -26.87 18.23
C TYR A 886 33.33 -25.62 19.04
N THR A 887 33.19 -25.75 20.35
CA THR A 887 33.53 -24.72 21.35
C THR A 887 34.48 -25.29 22.40
N ASP A 888 35.37 -24.46 22.93
CA ASP A 888 36.37 -24.88 23.92
C ASP A 888 35.82 -24.95 25.37
N GLN A 889 34.52 -24.70 25.52
CA GLN A 889 33.77 -24.87 26.75
C GLN A 889 32.32 -25.24 26.43
N PRO A 890 31.57 -25.87 27.37
CA PRO A 890 30.17 -26.19 27.16
C PRO A 890 29.34 -24.94 26.92
N VAL A 891 28.48 -24.97 25.90
CA VAL A 891 27.52 -23.90 25.61
C VAL A 891 26.11 -24.38 25.97
N ASN A 892 25.50 -23.74 26.96
CA ASN A 892 24.11 -23.98 27.33
C ASN A 892 23.24 -22.89 26.69
N LEU A 893 22.47 -23.26 25.67
CA LEU A 893 21.59 -22.33 25.00
C LEU A 893 20.16 -22.43 25.57
N PRO A 894 19.44 -21.31 25.71
CA PRO A 894 18.03 -21.29 26.12
C PRO A 894 17.11 -21.71 24.96
N ILE A 895 17.40 -22.82 24.29
CA ILE A 895 16.61 -23.25 23.14
C ILE A 895 15.39 -24.02 23.63
N ASN A 896 14.22 -23.43 23.46
CA ASN A 896 12.98 -24.18 23.49
C ASN A 896 12.75 -24.84 22.13
N THR A 897 13.43 -25.97 21.86
CA THR A 897 13.24 -26.74 20.61
C THR A 897 11.85 -27.39 20.53
N ALA A 898 11.10 -27.38 21.64
CA ALA A 898 9.67 -27.63 21.66
C ALA A 898 8.90 -26.41 21.13
N VAL A 899 9.30 -25.91 19.96
CA VAL A 899 8.32 -25.55 18.94
C VAL A 899 7.73 -26.89 18.45
N THR A 900 7.02 -27.59 19.34
CA THR A 900 5.83 -28.30 18.89
C THR A 900 4.98 -27.24 18.21
N SER A 901 4.18 -27.62 17.22
CA SER A 901 2.98 -26.86 16.97
C SER A 901 2.20 -26.83 18.29
N THR A 902 2.52 -25.91 19.18
CA THR A 902 1.50 -25.25 19.96
C THR A 902 0.77 -24.35 18.96
N THR A 903 0.07 -24.99 18.03
CA THR A 903 -1.38 -24.87 18.09
C THR A 903 -1.79 -25.30 19.51
N VAL A 904 -1.50 -24.47 20.52
CA VAL A 904 -2.64 -23.96 21.23
C VAL A 904 -3.27 -23.08 20.17
N ASP A 905 -4.07 -23.69 19.29
CA ASP A 905 -5.15 -22.96 18.65
C ASP A 905 -5.80 -22.34 19.86
N LYS A 906 -5.54 -21.05 20.11
CA LYS A 906 -6.30 -20.35 21.13
C LYS A 906 -7.72 -20.56 20.66
N VAL A 907 -8.46 -21.36 21.41
CA VAL A 907 -9.79 -21.72 20.97
C VAL A 907 -10.62 -20.45 20.99
N HIS A 908 -10.90 -19.95 19.79
CA HIS A 908 -11.67 -18.74 19.63
C HIS A 908 -13.12 -19.15 19.47
N ILE A 909 -13.94 -18.63 20.39
CA ILE A 909 -15.37 -18.70 20.25
C ILE A 909 -15.86 -17.45 19.53
N TYR A 910 -16.68 -17.62 18.50
CA TYR A 910 -17.21 -16.52 17.71
C TYR A 910 -18.60 -16.87 17.15
N PRO A 911 -19.47 -15.90 16.86
CA PRO A 911 -19.38 -14.54 17.35
C PRO A 911 -19.47 -14.52 18.88
N ASN A 912 -18.71 -13.65 19.54
CA ASN A 912 -18.81 -13.46 20.99
C ASN A 912 -18.68 -11.96 21.30
N PRO A 913 -19.79 -11.24 21.54
CA PRO A 913 -21.08 -11.80 21.94
C PRO A 913 -21.89 -12.45 20.80
N THR A 914 -22.62 -13.53 21.11
CA THR A 914 -23.52 -14.25 20.20
C THR A 914 -24.99 -13.94 20.47
N SER A 915 -25.85 -14.13 19.46
CA SER A 915 -27.31 -14.13 19.62
C SER A 915 -27.80 -15.50 20.09
N ASP A 916 -27.65 -16.57 19.31
CA ASP A 916 -28.13 -17.92 19.67
C ASP A 916 -27.20 -19.07 19.25
N GLU A 917 -26.08 -18.78 18.59
CA GLU A 917 -25.18 -19.81 18.07
C GLU A 917 -23.71 -19.41 18.24
N LEU A 918 -22.91 -20.28 18.84
CA LEU A 918 -21.51 -20.05 19.14
C LEU A 918 -20.65 -21.06 18.37
N PHE A 919 -19.72 -20.57 17.57
CA PHE A 919 -18.75 -21.35 16.82
C PHE A 919 -17.43 -21.41 17.56
N VAL A 920 -16.67 -22.47 17.32
CA VAL A 920 -15.35 -22.69 17.92
C VAL A 920 -14.31 -22.91 16.83
N THR A 921 -13.19 -22.17 16.85
CA THR A 921 -12.02 -22.47 15.99
C THR A 921 -10.98 -23.27 16.78
N GLY A 922 -10.51 -24.36 16.18
CA GLY A 922 -9.48 -25.23 16.74
C GLY A 922 -9.82 -26.69 16.45
N ASN A 923 -8.89 -27.47 15.91
CA ASN A 923 -9.16 -28.88 15.64
C ASN A 923 -9.36 -29.62 16.99
N ASN A 924 -10.38 -30.49 17.06
CA ASN A 924 -10.65 -31.44 18.16
C ASN A 924 -11.40 -30.91 19.41
N ALA A 925 -12.18 -29.82 19.30
CA ALA A 925 -13.13 -29.42 20.35
C ALA A 925 -14.32 -30.40 20.42
N LYS A 926 -14.49 -31.06 21.55
CA LYS A 926 -15.48 -32.13 21.73
C LYS A 926 -16.82 -31.64 22.26
N SER A 927 -16.79 -30.81 23.29
CA SER A 927 -17.98 -30.34 24.02
C SER A 927 -17.69 -29.07 24.81
N ILE A 928 -18.74 -28.36 25.20
CA ILE A 928 -18.64 -27.20 26.09
C ILE A 928 -19.62 -27.31 27.25
N GLU A 929 -19.11 -27.07 28.46
CA GLU A 929 -19.88 -26.84 29.68
C GLU A 929 -19.99 -25.32 29.89
N ILE A 930 -21.19 -24.77 30.03
CA ILE A 930 -21.45 -23.36 30.33
C ILE A 930 -22.02 -23.25 31.73
N MET A 931 -21.39 -22.40 32.54
CA MET A 931 -21.83 -22.07 33.90
C MET A 931 -22.28 -20.61 33.97
N ASN A 932 -23.27 -20.35 34.82
CA ASN A 932 -23.56 -18.97 35.24
C ASN A 932 -22.45 -18.43 36.16
N LEU A 933 -22.50 -17.13 36.48
CA LEU A 933 -21.48 -16.47 37.30
C LEU A 933 -21.41 -16.98 38.76
N SER A 934 -22.42 -17.71 39.21
CA SER A 934 -22.42 -18.39 40.52
C SER A 934 -21.79 -19.80 40.46
N GLY A 935 -21.27 -20.21 39.30
CA GLY A 935 -20.62 -21.51 39.08
C GLY A 935 -21.59 -22.68 38.89
N MET A 936 -22.87 -22.42 38.67
CA MET A 936 -23.86 -23.47 38.37
C MET A 936 -23.86 -23.76 36.87
N GLU A 937 -23.72 -25.04 36.50
CA GLU A 937 -23.86 -25.51 35.11
C GLU A 937 -25.27 -25.21 34.60
N VAL A 938 -25.35 -24.57 33.43
CA VAL A 938 -26.59 -24.19 32.75
C VAL A 938 -26.71 -24.77 31.34
N LEU A 939 -25.62 -25.27 30.77
CA LEU A 939 -25.60 -25.96 29.48
C LEU A 939 -24.39 -26.89 29.42
N ASN A 940 -24.56 -28.11 28.90
CA ASN A 940 -23.45 -29.01 28.61
C ASN A 940 -23.80 -29.84 27.37
N GLN A 941 -23.12 -29.58 26.26
CA GLN A 941 -23.43 -30.22 24.98
C GLN A 941 -22.15 -30.43 24.14
N PRO A 942 -22.14 -31.46 23.27
CA PRO A 942 -21.11 -31.61 22.26
C PRO A 942 -21.21 -30.48 21.21
N PHE A 943 -20.10 -30.20 20.54
CA PHE A 943 -20.13 -29.37 19.33
C PHE A 943 -20.65 -30.19 18.15
N GLU A 944 -21.59 -29.65 17.40
CA GLU A 944 -22.04 -30.22 16.12
C GLU A 944 -21.50 -29.34 14.99
N SER A 945 -20.65 -29.89 14.11
CA SER A 945 -20.00 -29.12 13.03
C SER A 945 -19.29 -27.84 13.51
N ASN A 946 -18.62 -27.91 14.67
CA ASN A 946 -17.95 -26.79 15.34
C ASN A 946 -18.88 -25.66 15.82
N SER A 947 -20.18 -25.91 16.00
CA SER A 947 -21.11 -24.95 16.62
C SER A 947 -21.91 -25.55 17.77
N ILE A 948 -22.46 -24.67 18.61
CA ILE A 948 -23.43 -25.01 19.66
C ILE A 948 -24.53 -23.95 19.70
N SER A 949 -25.78 -24.40 19.85
CA SER A 949 -26.91 -23.49 20.07
C SER A 949 -26.99 -23.07 21.54
N LEU A 950 -26.99 -21.76 21.76
CA LEU A 950 -27.23 -21.16 23.07
C LEU A 950 -28.67 -20.66 23.21
N SER A 951 -29.57 -21.00 22.29
CA SER A 951 -30.96 -20.51 22.23
C SER A 951 -31.76 -20.68 23.54
N SER A 952 -31.44 -21.72 24.33
CA SER A 952 -32.07 -22.00 25.62
C SER A 952 -31.61 -21.10 26.77
N LEU A 953 -30.48 -20.40 26.62
CA LEU A 953 -29.92 -19.52 27.66
C LEU A 953 -30.53 -18.10 27.55
N PRO A 954 -30.81 -17.42 28.68
CA PRO A 954 -31.16 -16.00 28.65
C PRO A 954 -29.95 -15.12 28.27
N SER A 955 -30.20 -13.88 27.86
CA SER A 955 -29.13 -12.90 27.59
C SER A 955 -28.32 -12.64 28.87
N GLY A 956 -26.99 -12.63 28.76
CA GLY A 956 -26.12 -12.54 29.93
C GLY A 956 -24.68 -13.00 29.70
N MET A 957 -23.92 -12.97 30.79
CA MET A 957 -22.52 -13.39 30.83
C MET A 957 -22.35 -14.76 31.49
N TYR A 958 -21.55 -15.62 30.86
CA TYR A 958 -21.31 -16.98 31.30
C TYR A 958 -19.82 -17.34 31.24
N ILE A 959 -19.46 -18.41 31.96
CA ILE A 959 -18.14 -19.04 31.90
C ILE A 959 -18.30 -20.35 31.12
N GLY A 960 -17.61 -20.48 29.99
CA GLY A 960 -17.54 -21.71 29.21
C GLY A 960 -16.28 -22.51 29.54
N ARG A 961 -16.38 -23.82 29.66
CA ARG A 961 -15.28 -24.78 29.69
C ARG A 961 -15.39 -25.67 28.47
N ILE A 962 -14.45 -25.54 27.56
CA ILE A 962 -14.37 -26.33 26.34
C ILE A 962 -13.47 -27.54 26.62
N HIS A 963 -13.98 -28.73 26.35
CA HIS A 963 -13.27 -29.99 26.47
C HIS A 963 -12.80 -30.47 25.10
N PHE A 964 -11.57 -30.97 25.04
CA PHE A 964 -10.93 -31.46 23.82
C PHE A 964 -10.79 -32.99 23.83
N ASP A 965 -10.62 -33.59 22.65
CA ASP A 965 -10.44 -35.04 22.51
C ASP A 965 -9.16 -35.58 23.16
N ASP A 966 -8.14 -34.72 23.34
CA ASP A 966 -6.88 -35.05 24.01
C ASP A 966 -6.97 -35.00 25.56
N GLY A 967 -8.16 -34.65 26.09
CA GLY A 967 -8.43 -34.56 27.53
C GLY A 967 -8.12 -33.20 28.16
N THR A 968 -7.64 -32.22 27.38
CA THR A 968 -7.43 -30.85 27.88
C THR A 968 -8.75 -30.08 28.03
N VAL A 969 -8.74 -29.05 28.87
CA VAL A 969 -9.89 -28.17 29.12
C VAL A 969 -9.46 -26.71 29.06
N GLN A 970 -10.19 -25.89 28.29
CA GLN A 970 -9.95 -24.45 28.19
C GLN A 970 -11.14 -23.64 28.70
N VAL A 971 -10.88 -22.61 29.50
CA VAL A 971 -11.91 -21.72 30.04
C VAL A 971 -12.04 -20.47 29.14
N VAL A 972 -13.27 -20.13 28.77
CA VAL A 972 -13.62 -18.98 27.91
C VAL A 972 -14.77 -18.17 28.51
N LYS A 973 -14.83 -16.88 28.20
CA LYS A 973 -15.93 -15.99 28.57
C LYS A 973 -16.98 -16.02 27.46
N VAL A 974 -18.23 -16.41 27.74
CA VAL A 974 -19.32 -16.46 26.75
C VAL A 974 -20.32 -15.33 27.03
N SER A 975 -20.60 -14.48 26.04
CA SER A 975 -21.58 -13.39 26.14
C SER A 975 -22.75 -13.66 25.20
N LYS A 976 -23.97 -13.77 25.74
CA LYS A 976 -25.21 -13.89 24.96
C LYS A 976 -25.96 -12.55 24.96
N LYS A 977 -26.32 -12.04 23.78
CA LYS A 977 -27.04 -10.76 23.61
C LYS A 977 -28.53 -10.88 23.89
#